data_AF-A0A7L1QVL7-F1
#
_entry.id   AF-A0A7L1QVL7-F1
#
_cell.length_a   1.000
_cell.length_b   1.000
_cell.length_c   1.000
_cell.angle_alpha   90.00
_cell.angle_beta   90.00
_cell.angle_gamma   90.00
#
_symmetry.space_group_name_H-M   'P 1'
#
loop_
_entity.id
_entity.type
_entity.pdbx_description
1 polymer ?
#
loop_
_entity_poly.entity_id
_entity_poly.type
_entity_poly.pdbx_seq_one_letter_code
_entity_poly.pdbx_strand_id
1 'polypeptide(L)'
;VLEKMADISLKEAALIVGVVAACYWNSLFCGFVFDDVSAILDNKDLHPSTPLKNLFQNDFWGTPMSEERSHKSYRPLTVLTFRLNYLFSELNAVSYHFLNLVFHVVVCIVFLKVCKLFLDNRSSIVASLLFAVHPIHTEAVTGVVGRAELLSSIFFLAAFLSYTKSKGPDNTIVWTPIAVTVFLVAVATLCKEQGITVVGICCVYEVFIAQGYTLPALLDTAVQILQGKGSIPFSMLQTLLKLIVLMFSTLLLVVVRVQVIQSQLPVFTRFDNPAAVSPSPARQLTFNYLLPVNAWLLLNPSELCCDWTMGTIPLVESLLDVRNVATLTFFCFLGSLMVFSLRYPGDSSKTVLMALCLIVLPFIPASNLFFPVGFVVAERVLYVPSMGFCILVAHGWKKLSNKSVLRKISWVCLVAVLFTHALKTLHRNWDWESEYTLFMSALKVNKNNAKLWNNVGHALENEKNFERALQFFIQATQVQPDDIGAHMNVGRTYKNLNKTKEAEESYMIAKSLMPQIIPGKKYAARVAPNHLNVYINLANLIRANESRLEEADQLYRQAISMRPDFKQAYISRGELLLKMNKPLKAKEAYLRALELDRTNADLWYNLAIVYIELKDPTEALKNFNRALELNPAHKLALFNSALLMQESGDARLRPEAKQRLLHYVKEEPQDSNGYFNLGMLAMDDKKDVEAEAWMKKAIRLQPNFRSALFNLALLYSQTGKELMALPVLEDLLRYYPDHIKGLILKGDILMNQKKDIVGAKMCFEKILELDPNNVQGKHNLCVVYFEEKDLIKAEKCLVETLALAPHEEYIQRHLNIVRSKIASLGAVEQSSLPSDGTAATGAKKKSFQNLKEAKREKTTTQSTVDNKEHSKNKKPTEKSIVDKETPKKSTKEIKDIEKKRVAALKRLEEIERILNGE
;
A
#
# COMPACT_ATOMS: atom_id res chain seq x y z
N VAL A 1 -10.32 20.02 59.68
CA VAL A 1 -11.25 20.81 58.84
C VAL A 1 -11.19 20.40 57.37
N LEU A 2 -10.01 20.43 56.72
CA LEU A 2 -9.85 20.16 55.28
C LEU A 2 -10.40 18.81 54.79
N GLU A 3 -10.40 17.75 55.62
CA GLU A 3 -10.91 16.43 55.21
C GLU A 3 -12.41 16.38 54.86
N LYS A 4 -13.24 17.28 55.41
CA LYS A 4 -14.71 17.26 55.19
C LYS A 4 -15.18 17.89 53.86
N MET A 5 -14.28 18.22 52.94
CA MET A 5 -14.61 18.88 51.66
C MET A 5 -14.12 18.14 50.39
N ALA A 6 -13.44 17.01 50.55
CA ALA A 6 -12.73 16.37 49.44
C ALA A 6 -13.59 15.51 48.50
N ASP A 7 -14.89 15.34 48.75
CA ASP A 7 -15.75 14.45 47.95
C ASP A 7 -16.54 15.16 46.84
N ILE A 8 -16.79 14.40 45.79
CA ILE A 8 -17.57 14.78 44.61
C ILE A 8 -18.93 14.14 44.75
N SER A 9 -19.98 14.95 44.76
CA SER A 9 -21.35 14.46 44.77
C SER A 9 -21.70 13.82 43.44
N LEU A 10 -22.59 12.82 43.47
CA LEU A 10 -23.08 12.15 42.26
C LEU A 10 -23.65 13.15 41.23
N LYS A 11 -24.22 14.27 41.70
CA LYS A 11 -24.74 15.36 40.86
C LYS A 11 -23.64 16.13 40.13
N GLU A 12 -22.50 16.39 40.77
CA GLU A 12 -21.34 17.04 40.14
C GLU A 12 -20.68 16.10 39.11
N ALA A 13 -20.56 14.81 39.43
CA ALA A 13 -20.05 13.81 38.49
C ALA A 13 -20.98 13.67 37.27
N ALA A 14 -22.29 13.52 37.48
CA ALA A 14 -23.28 13.42 36.41
C ALA A 14 -23.33 14.67 35.52
N LEU A 15 -23.14 15.87 36.09
CA LEU A 15 -23.03 17.11 35.32
C LEU A 15 -21.81 17.10 34.40
N ILE A 16 -20.63 16.69 34.90
CA ILE A 16 -19.41 16.57 34.08
C ILE A 16 -19.61 15.53 32.97
N VAL A 17 -20.13 14.34 33.31
CA VAL A 17 -20.43 13.28 32.32
C VAL A 17 -21.36 13.79 31.23
N GLY A 18 -22.47 14.45 31.60
CA GLY A 18 -23.44 14.97 30.65
C GLY A 18 -22.89 16.08 29.74
N VAL A 19 -22.07 16.99 30.29
CA VAL A 19 -21.45 18.07 29.52
C VAL A 19 -20.38 17.52 28.56
N VAL A 20 -19.52 16.61 29.02
CA VAL A 20 -18.51 15.96 28.18
C VAL A 20 -19.17 15.14 27.07
N ALA A 21 -20.20 14.34 27.38
CA ALA A 21 -20.96 13.62 26.38
C ALA A 21 -21.61 14.56 25.36
N ALA A 22 -22.24 15.66 25.80
CA ALA A 22 -22.84 16.64 24.90
C ALA A 22 -21.81 17.33 23.97
N CYS A 23 -20.57 17.53 24.42
CA CYS A 23 -19.52 18.15 23.60
C CYS A 23 -18.79 17.17 22.66
N TYR A 24 -18.78 15.87 22.97
CA TYR A 24 -17.94 14.89 22.29
C TYR A 24 -18.66 13.64 21.75
N TRP A 25 -19.97 13.47 21.91
CA TRP A 25 -20.69 12.30 21.37
C TRP A 25 -20.46 12.06 19.87
N ASN A 26 -20.14 13.11 19.10
CA ASN A 26 -19.88 13.00 17.67
C ASN A 26 -18.46 12.54 17.32
N SER A 27 -17.49 12.54 18.25
CA SER A 27 -16.17 11.89 18.01
C SER A 27 -16.30 10.39 17.78
N LEU A 28 -17.40 9.77 18.25
CA LEU A 28 -17.70 8.37 18.05
C LEU A 28 -17.95 7.98 16.58
N PHE A 29 -18.10 8.95 15.68
CA PHE A 29 -18.25 8.72 14.23
C PHE A 29 -16.96 9.02 13.43
N CYS A 30 -15.89 9.46 14.09
CA CYS A 30 -14.61 9.76 13.45
C CYS A 30 -13.83 8.48 13.08
N GLY A 31 -13.06 8.54 11.99
CA GLY A 31 -12.13 7.48 11.60
C GLY A 31 -10.85 7.44 12.44
N PHE A 32 -9.86 6.69 11.96
CA PHE A 32 -8.45 6.89 12.33
C PHE A 32 -7.82 7.83 11.29
N VAL A 33 -7.15 8.89 11.75
CA VAL A 33 -6.62 9.95 10.87
C VAL A 33 -5.22 10.40 11.32
N PHE A 34 -4.38 10.82 10.38
CA PHE A 34 -3.06 11.41 10.65
C PHE A 34 -2.19 10.50 11.54
N ASP A 35 -1.73 10.96 12.72
CA ASP A 35 -0.91 10.17 13.65
C ASP A 35 -1.55 8.81 14.04
N ASP A 36 -2.89 8.70 14.03
CA ASP A 36 -3.59 7.47 14.39
C ASP A 36 -3.35 6.32 13.39
N VAL A 37 -3.07 6.62 12.12
CA VAL A 37 -2.73 5.63 11.10
C VAL A 37 -1.44 4.91 11.49
N SER A 38 -0.38 5.68 11.75
CA SER A 38 0.93 5.17 12.18
C SER A 38 0.89 4.49 13.55
N ALA A 39 0.06 4.98 14.48
CA ALA A 39 0.02 4.47 15.85
C ALA A 39 -0.89 3.24 16.04
N ILE A 40 -1.91 3.05 15.20
CA ILE A 40 -2.94 2.02 15.34
C ILE A 40 -3.00 1.06 14.15
N LEU A 41 -3.02 1.57 12.90
CA LEU A 41 -3.21 0.74 11.70
C LEU A 41 -1.92 0.03 11.28
N ASP A 42 -0.81 0.77 11.21
CA ASP A 42 0.51 0.22 10.82
C ASP A 42 1.27 -0.45 11.98
N ASN A 43 0.82 -0.23 13.22
CA ASN A 43 1.56 -0.59 14.42
C ASN A 43 1.43 -2.07 14.81
N LYS A 44 2.47 -2.84 14.48
CA LYS A 44 2.54 -4.30 14.67
C LYS A 44 2.52 -4.75 16.14
N ASP A 45 2.80 -3.88 17.11
CA ASP A 45 2.78 -4.24 18.53
C ASP A 45 1.35 -4.43 19.10
N LEU A 46 0.33 -3.92 18.41
CA LEU A 46 -1.08 -4.18 18.74
C LEU A 46 -1.50 -5.62 18.42
N HIS A 47 -0.85 -6.27 17.43
CA HIS A 47 -1.28 -7.58 16.96
C HIS A 47 -1.00 -8.68 18.01
N PRO A 48 -1.96 -9.60 18.30
CA PRO A 48 -1.81 -10.58 19.38
C PRO A 48 -0.58 -11.49 19.26
N SER A 49 -0.14 -11.79 18.03
CA SER A 49 1.04 -12.61 17.73
C SER A 49 2.37 -11.96 18.12
N THR A 50 2.43 -10.63 18.25
CA THR A 50 3.67 -9.91 18.59
C THR A 50 3.94 -10.04 20.09
N PRO A 51 5.14 -10.45 20.55
CA PRO A 51 5.39 -10.66 21.98
C PRO A 51 5.18 -9.40 22.83
N LEU A 52 4.55 -9.52 24.00
CA LEU A 52 4.32 -8.40 24.93
C LEU A 52 5.60 -7.67 25.37
N LYS A 53 6.76 -8.34 25.28
CA LYS A 53 8.07 -7.74 25.55
C LYS A 53 8.40 -6.59 24.58
N ASN A 54 7.95 -6.67 23.33
CA ASN A 54 8.26 -5.70 22.28
C ASN A 54 7.77 -4.29 22.66
N LEU A 55 6.64 -4.16 23.34
CA LEU A 55 6.07 -2.90 23.81
C LEU A 55 7.04 -2.13 24.73
N PHE A 56 7.99 -2.81 25.38
CA PHE A 56 9.03 -2.24 26.25
C PHE A 56 10.40 -2.13 25.56
N GLN A 57 10.51 -2.51 24.28
CA GLN A 57 11.73 -2.44 23.47
C GLN A 57 11.58 -1.55 22.22
N ASN A 58 10.34 -1.23 21.84
CA ASN A 58 9.97 -0.36 20.73
C ASN A 58 9.58 1.04 21.22
N ASP A 59 9.45 1.97 20.29
CA ASP A 59 8.81 3.26 20.52
C ASP A 59 7.28 3.20 20.35
N PHE A 60 6.60 4.33 20.56
CA PHE A 60 5.15 4.47 20.47
C PHE A 60 4.53 4.00 19.14
N TRP A 61 5.32 3.95 18.06
CA TRP A 61 4.89 3.60 16.71
C TRP A 61 5.23 2.14 16.33
N GLY A 62 5.74 1.34 17.28
CA GLY A 62 6.16 -0.05 17.04
C GLY A 62 7.51 -0.19 16.33
N THR A 63 8.33 0.86 16.28
CA THR A 63 9.69 0.80 15.73
C THR A 63 10.70 0.46 16.84
N PRO A 64 11.61 -0.52 16.68
CA PRO A 64 12.60 -0.86 17.70
C PRO A 64 13.47 0.32 18.11
N MET A 65 13.62 0.54 19.43
CA MET A 65 14.31 1.70 20.01
C MET A 65 15.80 1.80 19.58
N SER A 66 16.39 0.66 19.17
CA SER A 66 17.75 0.55 18.63
C SER A 66 17.92 1.02 17.18
N GLU A 67 16.83 1.24 16.44
CA GLU A 67 16.91 1.72 15.06
C GLU A 67 17.07 3.24 14.99
N GLU A 68 17.83 3.72 14.00
CA GLU A 68 18.08 5.15 13.77
C GLU A 68 16.80 5.90 13.39
N ARG A 69 15.88 5.24 12.66
CA ARG A 69 14.55 5.79 12.29
C ARG A 69 13.52 5.80 13.43
N SER A 70 13.85 5.29 14.62
CA SER A 70 12.93 5.35 15.76
C SER A 70 12.79 6.80 16.24
N HIS A 71 11.55 7.22 16.52
CA HIS A 71 11.25 8.55 17.07
C HIS A 71 11.66 8.67 18.55
N LYS A 72 12.17 7.59 19.16
CA LYS A 72 12.56 7.48 20.58
C LYS A 72 11.42 7.80 21.58
N SER A 73 10.17 7.75 21.12
CA SER A 73 8.94 8.07 21.85
C SER A 73 8.52 6.94 22.81
N TYR A 74 9.28 6.72 23.89
CA TYR A 74 8.99 5.63 24.84
C TYR A 74 7.71 5.88 25.67
N ARG A 75 6.64 5.13 25.34
CA ARG A 75 5.29 5.22 25.95
C ARG A 75 4.60 3.84 26.07
N PRO A 76 5.25 2.84 26.69
CA PRO A 76 4.82 1.43 26.64
C PRO A 76 3.40 1.17 27.16
N LEU A 77 2.96 1.89 28.20
CA LEU A 77 1.63 1.68 28.78
C LEU A 77 0.51 2.21 27.88
N THR A 78 0.76 3.26 27.10
CA THR A 78 -0.23 3.76 26.13
C THR A 78 -0.42 2.75 25.00
N VAL A 79 0.68 2.22 24.44
CA VAL A 79 0.63 1.15 23.42
C VAL A 79 -0.05 -0.10 23.97
N LEU A 80 0.19 -0.47 25.23
CA LEU A 80 -0.53 -1.56 25.90
C LEU A 80 -2.05 -1.31 25.93
N THR A 81 -2.53 -0.08 26.19
CA THR A 81 -3.96 0.20 26.11
C THR A 81 -4.52 0.15 24.68
N PHE A 82 -3.75 0.49 23.65
CA PHE A 82 -4.17 0.29 22.26
C PHE A 82 -4.27 -1.20 21.90
N ARG A 83 -3.31 -2.02 22.37
CA ARG A 83 -3.34 -3.48 22.21
C ARG A 83 -4.52 -4.14 22.93
N LEU A 84 -4.84 -3.69 24.14
CA LEU A 84 -6.02 -4.15 24.88
C LEU A 84 -7.32 -3.73 24.18
N ASN A 85 -7.35 -2.56 23.53
CA ASN A 85 -8.48 -2.13 22.71
C ASN A 85 -8.61 -3.00 21.44
N TYR A 86 -7.50 -3.33 20.79
CA TYR A 86 -7.45 -4.21 19.62
C TYR A 86 -7.95 -5.62 19.95
N LEU A 87 -7.56 -6.17 21.10
CA LEU A 87 -8.04 -7.45 21.62
C LEU A 87 -9.56 -7.46 21.95
N PHE A 88 -10.19 -6.29 22.09
CA PHE A 88 -11.62 -6.16 22.39
C PHE A 88 -12.48 -5.89 21.14
N SER A 89 -11.97 -5.10 20.18
CA SER A 89 -12.76 -4.59 19.06
C SER A 89 -12.00 -4.48 17.73
N GLU A 90 -10.83 -5.12 17.61
CA GLU A 90 -9.92 -5.02 16.46
C GLU A 90 -9.73 -3.54 16.02
N LEU A 91 -9.95 -3.22 14.74
CA LEU A 91 -9.80 -1.87 14.18
C LEU A 91 -11.12 -1.07 14.15
N ASN A 92 -12.01 -1.27 15.12
CA ASN A 92 -13.23 -0.47 15.27
C ASN A 92 -12.95 0.87 15.96
N ALA A 93 -12.79 1.95 15.17
CA ALA A 93 -12.49 3.31 15.64
C ALA A 93 -13.44 3.83 16.73
N VAL A 94 -14.74 3.48 16.67
CA VAL A 94 -15.77 3.89 17.65
C VAL A 94 -15.36 3.51 19.08
N SER A 95 -14.75 2.33 19.27
CA SER A 95 -14.28 1.87 20.57
C SER A 95 -13.08 2.68 21.08
N TYR A 96 -12.18 3.09 20.17
CA TYR A 96 -11.00 3.86 20.53
C TYR A 96 -11.36 5.28 20.96
N HIS A 97 -12.26 5.93 20.21
CA HIS A 97 -12.83 7.25 20.53
C HIS A 97 -13.64 7.21 21.82
N PHE A 98 -14.48 6.19 22.02
CA PHE A 98 -15.23 6.00 23.26
C PHE A 98 -14.32 5.85 24.49
N LEU A 99 -13.23 5.08 24.39
CA LEU A 99 -12.32 4.91 25.52
C LEU A 99 -11.53 6.21 25.83
N ASN A 100 -11.17 7.01 24.82
CA ASN A 100 -10.62 8.34 25.04
C ASN A 100 -11.64 9.28 25.71
N LEU A 101 -12.90 9.25 25.27
CA LEU A 101 -14.00 10.01 25.90
C LEU A 101 -14.17 9.64 27.38
N VAL A 102 -14.13 8.35 27.72
CA VAL A 102 -14.16 7.86 29.11
C VAL A 102 -12.95 8.37 29.91
N PHE A 103 -11.74 8.33 29.35
CA PHE A 103 -10.57 8.89 30.04
C PHE A 103 -10.67 10.40 30.24
N HIS A 104 -11.21 11.17 29.28
CA HIS A 104 -11.44 12.61 29.45
C HIS A 104 -12.44 12.89 30.59
N VAL A 105 -13.56 12.15 30.67
CA VAL A 105 -14.50 12.21 31.81
C VAL A 105 -13.76 11.97 33.15
N VAL A 106 -12.91 10.95 33.22
CA VAL A 106 -12.13 10.64 34.44
C VAL A 106 -11.17 11.78 34.77
N VAL A 107 -10.45 12.35 33.80
CA VAL A 107 -9.59 13.53 34.02
C VAL A 107 -10.41 14.70 34.57
N CYS A 108 -11.57 15.02 33.98
CA CYS A 108 -12.41 16.13 34.45
C CYS A 108 -12.91 15.96 35.89
N ILE A 109 -13.29 14.73 36.28
CA ILE A 109 -13.74 14.39 37.64
C ILE A 109 -12.56 14.46 38.63
N VAL A 110 -11.41 13.89 38.30
CA VAL A 110 -10.22 13.95 39.18
C VAL A 110 -9.70 15.39 39.28
N PHE A 111 -9.77 16.17 38.19
CA PHE A 111 -9.45 17.59 38.18
C PHE A 111 -10.40 18.42 39.06
N LEU A 112 -11.72 18.13 39.06
CA LEU A 112 -12.65 18.76 40.02
C LEU A 112 -12.21 18.52 41.48
N LYS A 113 -11.72 17.31 41.81
CA LYS A 113 -11.21 17.00 43.16
C LYS A 113 -9.96 17.82 43.50
N VAL A 114 -9.09 18.09 42.52
CA VAL A 114 -7.94 19.02 42.67
C VAL A 114 -8.40 20.47 42.82
N CYS A 115 -9.40 20.93 42.06
CA CYS A 115 -9.94 22.28 42.18
C CYS A 115 -10.50 22.56 43.58
N LYS A 116 -11.22 21.59 44.19
CA LYS A 116 -11.77 21.71 45.57
C LYS A 116 -10.70 21.88 46.66
N LEU A 117 -9.40 21.71 46.36
CA LEU A 117 -8.30 22.01 47.30
C LEU A 117 -7.92 23.51 47.35
N PHE A 118 -8.26 24.28 46.31
CA PHE A 118 -7.80 25.68 46.14
C PHE A 118 -8.92 26.67 45.84
N LEU A 119 -10.09 26.18 45.46
CA LEU A 119 -11.28 26.96 45.07
C LEU A 119 -12.47 26.55 45.94
N ASP A 120 -13.44 27.45 46.09
CA ASP A 120 -14.74 27.08 46.65
C ASP A 120 -15.51 26.15 45.70
N ASN A 121 -16.57 25.50 46.17
CA ASN A 121 -17.29 24.50 45.38
C ASN A 121 -17.91 25.05 44.08
N ARG A 122 -18.30 26.34 44.01
CA ARG A 122 -18.83 26.93 42.77
C ARG A 122 -17.71 27.18 41.78
N SER A 123 -16.63 27.85 42.22
CA SER A 123 -15.47 28.12 41.38
C SER A 123 -14.77 26.83 40.93
N SER A 124 -14.81 25.76 41.73
CA SER A 124 -14.30 24.44 41.36
C SER A 124 -15.09 23.80 40.22
N ILE A 125 -16.43 23.85 40.29
CA ILE A 125 -17.30 23.40 39.19
C ILE A 125 -17.05 24.25 37.94
N VAL A 126 -16.92 25.58 38.08
CA VAL A 126 -16.64 26.47 36.94
C VAL A 126 -15.28 26.15 36.28
N ALA A 127 -14.22 25.91 37.05
CA ALA A 127 -12.92 25.51 36.51
C ALA A 127 -12.99 24.15 35.78
N SER A 128 -13.67 23.16 36.37
CA SER A 128 -13.85 21.83 35.78
C SER A 128 -14.71 21.87 34.51
N LEU A 129 -15.78 22.68 34.48
CA LEU A 129 -16.60 22.89 33.28
C LEU A 129 -15.85 23.61 32.17
N LEU A 130 -15.13 24.70 32.47
CA LEU A 130 -14.30 25.43 31.50
C LEU A 130 -13.25 24.52 30.85
N PHE A 131 -12.69 23.59 31.62
CA PHE A 131 -11.79 22.55 31.15
C PHE A 131 -12.55 21.54 30.26
N ALA A 132 -13.64 20.94 30.76
CA ALA A 132 -14.39 19.88 30.08
C ALA A 132 -14.99 20.27 28.70
N VAL A 133 -15.12 21.57 28.40
CA VAL A 133 -15.64 22.07 27.11
C VAL A 133 -14.57 22.68 26.21
N HIS A 134 -13.29 22.69 26.59
CA HIS A 134 -12.28 23.54 25.94
C HIS A 134 -11.85 23.02 24.55
N PRO A 135 -12.01 23.78 23.44
CA PRO A 135 -11.75 23.26 22.09
C PRO A 135 -10.31 22.81 21.82
N ILE A 136 -9.33 23.37 22.54
CA ILE A 136 -7.91 22.97 22.50
C ILE A 136 -7.69 21.50 22.93
N HIS A 137 -8.67 20.85 23.54
CA HIS A 137 -8.60 19.44 23.92
C HIS A 137 -8.96 18.50 22.78
N THR A 138 -9.49 18.99 21.65
CA THR A 138 -10.00 18.12 20.58
C THR A 138 -8.90 17.19 20.04
N GLU A 139 -7.67 17.67 19.86
CA GLU A 139 -6.53 16.80 19.50
C GLU A 139 -6.24 15.71 20.55
N ALA A 140 -6.41 16.02 21.84
CA ALA A 140 -6.12 15.10 22.94
C ALA A 140 -7.28 14.12 23.26
N VAL A 141 -8.50 14.41 22.82
CA VAL A 141 -9.72 13.60 23.11
C VAL A 141 -10.18 12.83 21.88
N THR A 142 -10.27 13.52 20.74
CA THR A 142 -10.83 13.00 19.48
C THR A 142 -9.74 12.47 18.54
N GLY A 143 -8.47 12.85 18.71
CA GLY A 143 -7.35 12.07 18.16
C GLY A 143 -7.10 10.84 19.03
N VAL A 144 -7.03 9.64 18.44
CA VAL A 144 -6.84 8.40 19.21
C VAL A 144 -5.50 8.40 19.94
N VAL A 145 -4.45 8.89 19.28
CA VAL A 145 -3.10 9.11 19.82
C VAL A 145 -3.07 10.00 21.07
N GLY A 146 -4.05 10.90 21.22
CA GLY A 146 -4.27 11.73 22.41
C GLY A 146 -4.48 10.95 23.72
N ARG A 147 -4.71 9.64 23.63
CA ARG A 147 -4.75 8.72 24.79
C ARG A 147 -3.52 8.82 25.69
N ALA A 148 -2.34 9.16 25.15
CA ALA A 148 -1.12 9.35 25.95
C ALA A 148 -1.26 10.51 26.96
N GLU A 149 -1.81 11.64 26.51
CA GLU A 149 -2.12 12.82 27.30
C GLU A 149 -3.18 12.51 28.36
N LEU A 150 -4.26 11.82 27.98
CA LEU A 150 -5.36 11.47 28.88
C LEU A 150 -4.90 10.53 30.00
N LEU A 151 -4.28 9.39 29.67
CA LEU A 151 -3.75 8.43 30.64
C LEU A 151 -2.72 9.08 31.56
N SER A 152 -1.75 9.82 31.00
CA SER A 152 -0.75 10.53 31.79
C SER A 152 -1.42 11.54 32.73
N SER A 153 -2.50 12.20 32.33
CA SER A 153 -3.21 13.18 33.16
C SER A 153 -3.95 12.54 34.34
N ILE A 154 -4.54 11.36 34.16
CA ILE A 154 -5.18 10.60 35.24
C ILE A 154 -4.14 10.27 36.33
N PHE A 155 -3.01 9.67 35.94
CA PHE A 155 -1.96 9.28 36.89
C PHE A 155 -1.22 10.48 37.49
N PHE A 156 -1.02 11.56 36.73
CA PHE A 156 -0.48 12.84 37.20
C PHE A 156 -1.36 13.46 38.31
N LEU A 157 -2.67 13.60 38.07
CA LEU A 157 -3.57 14.19 39.07
C LEU A 157 -3.75 13.26 40.28
N ALA A 158 -3.75 11.93 40.08
CA ALA A 158 -3.76 10.96 41.16
C ALA A 158 -2.48 11.00 42.01
N ALA A 159 -1.30 11.16 41.39
CA ALA A 159 -0.04 11.33 42.11
C ALA A 159 -0.08 12.59 42.99
N PHE A 160 -0.56 13.71 42.45
CA PHE A 160 -0.73 14.94 43.21
C PHE A 160 -1.72 14.79 44.38
N LEU A 161 -2.90 14.20 44.14
CA LEU A 161 -3.92 13.93 45.18
C LEU A 161 -3.49 12.90 46.23
N SER A 162 -2.50 12.06 45.93
CA SER A 162 -1.81 11.23 46.92
C SER A 162 -0.86 12.08 47.74
N TYR A 163 -0.01 12.88 47.08
CA TYR A 163 1.00 13.70 47.76
C TYR A 163 0.43 14.70 48.77
N THR A 164 -0.74 15.28 48.50
CA THR A 164 -1.38 16.21 49.45
C THR A 164 -1.74 15.58 50.80
N LYS A 165 -1.78 14.24 50.89
CA LYS A 165 -1.98 13.46 52.13
C LYS A 165 -0.68 13.08 52.85
N SER A 166 0.49 13.53 52.38
CA SER A 166 1.81 13.20 52.95
C SER A 166 2.13 13.85 54.32
N LYS A 167 1.19 14.60 54.90
CA LYS A 167 1.34 15.37 56.14
C LYS A 167 0.31 14.90 57.17
N GLY A 168 0.78 14.34 58.28
CA GLY A 168 -0.04 13.84 59.38
C GLY A 168 -0.54 14.96 60.31
N PRO A 169 -1.36 14.62 61.32
CA PRO A 169 -1.96 15.59 62.25
C PRO A 169 -0.91 16.51 62.89
N ASP A 170 0.18 15.94 63.41
CA ASP A 170 1.23 16.65 64.14
C ASP A 170 2.36 17.16 63.21
N ASN A 171 2.02 17.50 61.96
CA ASN A 171 2.94 17.81 60.86
C ASN A 171 3.89 16.66 60.42
N THR A 172 3.75 15.47 61.01
CA THR A 172 4.60 14.29 60.73
C THR A 172 4.56 13.85 59.26
N ILE A 173 5.65 13.23 58.79
CA ILE A 173 5.73 12.70 57.43
C ILE A 173 4.95 11.38 57.36
N VAL A 174 3.92 11.31 56.51
CA VAL A 174 3.25 10.06 56.17
C VAL A 174 3.90 9.50 54.90
N TRP A 175 4.59 8.37 55.03
CA TRP A 175 5.40 7.82 53.93
C TRP A 175 4.58 7.13 52.83
N THR A 176 3.49 6.44 53.17
CA THR A 176 2.70 5.67 52.20
C THR A 176 2.16 6.52 51.03
N PRO A 177 1.58 7.71 51.25
CA PRO A 177 1.17 8.59 50.15
C PRO A 177 2.34 9.10 49.29
N ILE A 178 3.54 9.27 49.86
CA ILE A 178 4.75 9.64 49.10
C ILE A 178 5.20 8.46 48.21
N ALA A 179 5.24 7.24 48.74
CA ALA A 179 5.57 6.04 47.96
C ALA A 179 4.57 5.81 46.80
N VAL A 180 3.26 5.97 47.08
CA VAL A 180 2.20 5.93 46.06
C VAL A 180 2.35 7.06 45.05
N THR A 181 2.77 8.27 45.47
CA THR A 181 3.08 9.38 44.54
C THR A 181 4.21 8.99 43.59
N VAL A 182 5.33 8.47 44.10
CA VAL A 182 6.48 8.07 43.27
C VAL A 182 6.11 6.95 42.29
N PHE A 183 5.30 5.97 42.72
CA PHE A 183 4.76 4.94 41.83
C PHE A 183 3.88 5.54 40.72
N LEU A 184 2.93 6.42 41.06
CA LEU A 184 2.03 7.04 40.09
C LEU A 184 2.78 8.00 39.14
N VAL A 185 3.85 8.67 39.59
CA VAL A 185 4.77 9.45 38.73
C VAL A 185 5.43 8.53 37.69
N ALA A 186 5.91 7.36 38.10
CA ALA A 186 6.50 6.39 37.18
C ALA A 186 5.47 5.88 36.15
N VAL A 187 4.25 5.53 36.59
CA VAL A 187 3.17 5.09 35.69
C VAL A 187 2.78 6.20 34.71
N ALA A 188 2.60 7.45 35.18
CA ALA A 188 2.33 8.60 34.31
C ALA A 188 3.43 8.80 33.26
N THR A 189 4.69 8.70 33.69
CA THR A 189 5.89 8.83 32.85
C THR A 189 5.98 7.73 31.77
N LEU A 190 5.45 6.54 32.04
CA LEU A 190 5.35 5.43 31.08
C LEU A 190 4.15 5.54 30.12
N CYS A 191 3.18 6.42 30.40
CA CYS A 191 2.13 6.81 29.46
C CYS A 191 2.58 7.98 28.56
N LYS A 192 3.17 9.03 29.16
CA LYS A 192 3.77 10.17 28.46
C LYS A 192 4.89 10.82 29.29
N GLU A 193 5.95 11.25 28.62
CA GLU A 193 7.10 11.97 29.18
C GLU A 193 6.72 13.15 30.11
N GLN A 194 5.62 13.85 29.85
CA GLN A 194 5.17 14.98 30.66
C GLN A 194 4.71 14.60 32.08
N GLY A 195 4.39 13.32 32.33
CA GLY A 195 3.94 12.83 33.64
C GLY A 195 4.92 13.11 34.79
N ILE A 196 6.21 13.21 34.50
CA ILE A 196 7.25 13.48 35.50
C ILE A 196 7.18 14.89 36.10
N THR A 197 6.57 15.85 35.39
CA THR A 197 6.52 17.27 35.80
C THR A 197 5.66 17.51 37.04
N VAL A 198 4.79 16.57 37.41
CA VAL A 198 3.99 16.64 38.66
C VAL A 198 4.85 16.74 39.90
N VAL A 199 6.09 16.21 39.90
CA VAL A 199 6.96 16.27 41.07
C VAL A 199 7.33 17.72 41.40
N GLY A 200 7.54 18.58 40.39
CA GLY A 200 7.75 20.01 40.60
C GLY A 200 6.53 20.69 41.24
N ILE A 201 5.32 20.26 40.87
CA ILE A 201 4.07 20.74 41.47
C ILE A 201 3.94 20.27 42.93
N CYS A 202 4.31 19.02 43.23
CA CYS A 202 4.38 18.51 44.61
C CYS A 202 5.39 19.31 45.46
N CYS A 203 6.56 19.64 44.91
CA CYS A 203 7.57 20.44 45.60
C CYS A 203 7.08 21.87 45.92
N VAL A 204 6.43 22.55 44.95
CA VAL A 204 5.84 23.88 45.21
C VAL A 204 4.67 23.80 46.19
N TYR A 205 3.82 22.77 46.08
CA TYR A 205 2.74 22.53 47.02
C TYR A 205 3.24 22.35 48.46
N GLU A 206 4.27 21.53 48.68
CA GLU A 206 4.81 21.33 50.03
C GLU A 206 5.28 22.66 50.64
N VAL A 207 6.17 23.39 49.94
CA VAL A 207 6.78 24.62 50.46
C VAL A 207 5.75 25.73 50.69
N PHE A 208 4.96 26.08 49.68
CA PHE A 208 4.13 27.29 49.70
C PHE A 208 2.68 27.06 50.15
N ILE A 209 2.17 25.82 50.09
CA ILE A 209 0.78 25.50 50.46
C ILE A 209 0.73 24.73 51.78
N ALA A 210 1.41 23.59 51.87
CA ALA A 210 1.31 22.66 53.01
C ALA A 210 2.08 23.13 54.25
N GLN A 211 3.21 23.82 54.06
CA GLN A 211 3.96 24.50 55.11
C GLN A 211 3.67 26.01 55.15
N GLY A 212 3.20 26.59 54.03
CA GLY A 212 2.70 27.97 53.99
C GLY A 212 3.79 29.05 53.94
N TYR A 213 5.03 28.69 53.62
CA TYR A 213 6.13 29.66 53.49
C TYR A 213 5.88 30.65 52.34
N THR A 214 6.34 31.89 52.49
CA THR A 214 6.43 32.89 51.42
C THR A 214 7.90 33.08 51.01
N LEU A 215 8.16 33.60 49.81
CA LEU A 215 9.52 33.82 49.34
C LEU A 215 10.32 34.78 50.24
N PRO A 216 9.77 35.91 50.74
CA PRO A 216 10.46 36.75 51.73
C PRO A 216 10.84 35.97 52.99
N ALA A 217 9.90 35.23 53.60
CA ALA A 217 10.17 34.47 54.82
C ALA A 217 11.27 33.40 54.65
N LEU A 218 11.36 32.77 53.47
CA LEU A 218 12.43 31.83 53.14
C LEU A 218 13.80 32.54 52.99
N LEU A 219 13.83 33.72 52.38
CA LEU A 219 15.04 34.54 52.24
C LEU A 219 15.51 35.06 53.61
N ASP A 220 14.60 35.56 54.44
CA ASP A 220 14.90 36.03 55.79
C ASP A 220 15.46 34.89 56.66
N THR A 221 14.85 33.71 56.59
CA THR A 221 15.32 32.49 57.29
C THR A 221 16.71 32.08 56.79
N ALA A 222 16.95 32.09 55.47
CA ALA A 222 18.25 31.77 54.89
C ALA A 222 19.33 32.78 55.31
N VAL A 223 19.02 34.07 55.36
CA VAL A 223 19.95 35.12 55.84
C VAL A 223 20.25 34.95 57.34
N GLN A 224 19.26 34.62 58.18
CA GLN A 224 19.48 34.34 59.61
C GLN A 224 20.39 33.13 59.83
N ILE A 225 20.22 32.05 59.04
CA ILE A 225 21.08 30.86 59.07
C ILE A 225 22.50 31.22 58.60
N LEU A 226 22.64 31.95 57.49
CA LEU A 226 23.95 32.41 56.97
C LEU A 226 24.70 33.34 57.94
N GLN A 227 23.98 34.12 58.75
CA GLN A 227 24.55 34.95 59.82
C GLN A 227 24.83 34.16 61.12
N GLY A 228 24.56 32.85 61.18
CA GLY A 228 24.73 32.02 62.38
C GLY A 228 23.74 32.35 63.51
N LYS A 229 22.62 33.02 63.22
CA LYS A 229 21.67 33.59 64.21
C LYS A 229 20.36 32.81 64.34
N GLY A 230 20.25 31.62 63.75
CA GLY A 230 19.06 30.78 63.85
C GLY A 230 19.34 29.30 63.61
N SER A 231 18.57 28.44 64.26
CA SER A 231 18.52 27.00 63.98
C SER A 231 17.46 26.69 62.92
N ILE A 232 17.67 25.62 62.14
CA ILE A 232 16.71 25.18 61.12
C ILE A 232 15.45 24.62 61.81
N PRO A 233 14.24 25.14 61.53
CA PRO A 233 13.01 24.60 62.13
C PRO A 233 12.79 23.13 61.76
N PHE A 234 12.30 22.32 62.70
CA PHE A 234 12.08 20.88 62.48
C PHE A 234 11.12 20.59 61.31
N SER A 235 10.10 21.43 61.11
CA SER A 235 9.21 21.36 59.95
C SER A 235 9.93 21.64 58.62
N MET A 236 10.93 22.51 58.61
CA MET A 236 11.77 22.80 57.45
C MET A 236 12.71 21.62 57.14
N LEU A 237 13.22 20.94 58.16
CA LEU A 237 14.00 19.69 58.00
C LEU A 237 13.14 18.54 57.46
N GLN A 238 11.92 18.35 57.98
CA GLN A 238 10.96 17.38 57.44
C GLN A 238 10.59 17.69 55.98
N THR A 239 10.39 18.97 55.66
CA THR A 239 10.14 19.44 54.29
C THR A 239 11.32 19.11 53.36
N LEU A 240 12.54 19.45 53.79
CA LEU A 240 13.76 19.14 53.04
C LEU A 240 13.91 17.63 52.79
N LEU A 241 13.60 16.79 53.77
CA LEU A 241 13.63 15.33 53.62
C LEU A 241 12.62 14.83 52.58
N LYS A 242 11.37 15.32 52.60
CA LYS A 242 10.40 15.00 51.54
C LYS A 242 10.89 15.43 50.15
N LEU A 243 11.44 16.64 50.04
CA LEU A 243 11.95 17.18 48.78
C LEU A 243 13.14 16.36 48.26
N ILE A 244 14.07 15.95 49.13
CA ILE A 244 15.19 15.07 48.76
C ILE A 244 14.67 13.74 48.21
N VAL A 245 13.70 13.10 48.86
CA VAL A 245 13.13 11.82 48.38
C VAL A 245 12.44 11.97 47.03
N LEU A 246 11.63 13.03 46.85
CA LEU A 246 11.01 13.35 45.57
C LEU A 246 12.06 13.57 44.46
N MET A 247 13.05 14.43 44.70
CA MET A 247 14.08 14.76 43.71
C MET A 247 14.98 13.57 43.38
N PHE A 248 15.35 12.74 44.37
CA PHE A 248 16.11 11.52 44.15
C PHE A 248 15.34 10.49 43.33
N SER A 249 14.06 10.24 43.65
CA SER A 249 13.22 9.35 42.85
C SER A 249 13.01 9.86 41.41
N THR A 250 12.94 11.19 41.23
CA THR A 250 12.83 11.82 39.91
C THR A 250 14.11 11.63 39.11
N LEU A 251 15.28 11.85 39.73
CA LEU A 251 16.58 11.62 39.11
C LEU A 251 16.74 10.16 38.67
N LEU A 252 16.34 9.20 39.50
CA LEU A 252 16.35 7.78 39.15
C LEU A 252 15.46 7.47 37.94
N LEU A 253 14.23 8.02 37.89
CA LEU A 253 13.33 7.86 36.75
C LEU A 253 13.88 8.51 35.47
N VAL A 254 14.54 9.67 35.56
CA VAL A 254 15.21 10.31 34.43
C VAL A 254 16.37 9.45 33.93
N VAL A 255 17.24 8.94 34.81
CA VAL A 255 18.37 8.08 34.44
C VAL A 255 17.90 6.82 33.73
N VAL A 256 16.89 6.13 34.27
CA VAL A 256 16.29 4.94 33.62
C VAL A 256 15.69 5.31 32.26
N ARG A 257 14.98 6.44 32.15
CA ARG A 257 14.40 6.89 30.86
C ARG A 257 15.47 7.20 29.81
N VAL A 258 16.55 7.86 30.19
CA VAL A 258 17.68 8.19 29.30
C VAL A 258 18.40 6.93 28.84
N GLN A 259 18.59 5.93 29.71
CA GLN A 259 19.14 4.63 29.35
C GLN A 259 18.27 3.87 28.33
N VAL A 260 16.94 3.86 28.52
CA VAL A 260 16.00 3.25 27.55
C VAL A 260 16.05 3.96 26.19
N ILE A 261 16.15 5.29 26.19
CA ILE A 261 16.29 6.13 24.97
C ILE A 261 17.72 6.09 24.39
N GLN A 262 18.61 5.26 24.94
CA GLN A 262 20.00 5.08 24.49
C GLN A 262 20.83 6.38 24.46
N SER A 263 20.46 7.37 25.29
CA SER A 263 21.06 8.71 25.34
C SER A 263 21.06 9.49 24.01
N GLN A 264 20.21 9.12 23.04
CA GLN A 264 20.10 9.80 21.74
C GLN A 264 18.86 10.72 21.71
N LEU A 265 19.01 11.92 21.16
CA LEU A 265 17.89 12.79 20.81
C LEU A 265 17.44 12.51 19.36
N PRO A 266 16.13 12.58 19.05
CA PRO A 266 15.64 12.44 17.67
C PRO A 266 16.14 13.59 16.80
N VAL A 267 16.60 13.26 15.58
CA VAL A 267 17.03 14.23 14.58
C VAL A 267 15.82 14.74 13.81
N PHE A 268 15.53 16.04 13.92
CA PHE A 268 14.48 16.74 13.17
C PHE A 268 15.08 17.64 12.08
N THR A 269 14.31 17.93 11.04
CA THR A 269 14.75 18.73 9.89
C THR A 269 14.51 20.23 10.09
N ARG A 270 15.06 21.05 9.19
CA ARG A 270 14.73 22.49 9.10
C ARG A 270 13.24 22.75 8.85
N PHE A 271 12.53 21.82 8.22
CA PHE A 271 11.11 21.97 7.89
C PHE A 271 10.21 21.74 9.10
N ASP A 272 10.60 20.83 10.01
CA ASP A 272 9.83 20.51 11.21
C ASP A 272 9.87 21.67 12.23
N ASN A 273 11.07 22.22 12.47
CA ASN A 273 11.26 23.42 13.30
C ASN A 273 12.30 24.38 12.69
N PRO A 274 11.87 25.35 11.86
CA PRO A 274 12.78 26.32 11.23
C PRO A 274 13.56 27.18 12.21
N ALA A 275 12.99 27.49 13.38
CA ALA A 275 13.64 28.32 14.40
C ALA A 275 14.79 27.59 15.10
N ALA A 276 14.69 26.27 15.32
CA ALA A 276 15.74 25.48 15.98
C ALA A 276 17.11 25.59 15.30
N VAL A 277 17.12 25.58 13.95
CA VAL A 277 18.33 25.68 13.12
C VAL A 277 18.69 27.11 12.72
N SER A 278 17.89 28.11 13.13
CA SER A 278 18.14 29.51 12.80
C SER A 278 19.24 30.12 13.69
N PRO A 279 19.97 31.14 13.19
CA PRO A 279 20.99 31.83 13.97
C PRO A 279 20.40 32.65 15.13
N SER A 280 21.26 33.02 16.06
CA SER A 280 20.96 34.03 17.08
C SER A 280 20.96 35.43 16.44
N PRO A 281 20.02 36.34 16.77
CA PRO A 281 18.98 36.24 17.80
C PRO A 281 17.67 35.59 17.34
N ALA A 282 17.49 35.36 16.03
CA ALA A 282 16.19 34.99 15.43
C ALA A 282 15.55 33.74 16.07
N ARG A 283 16.36 32.72 16.38
CA ARG A 283 15.91 31.52 17.13
C ARG A 283 15.32 31.88 18.49
N GLN A 284 16.05 32.64 19.31
CA GLN A 284 15.63 32.99 20.67
C GLN A 284 14.40 33.91 20.66
N LEU A 285 14.35 34.89 19.74
CA LEU A 285 13.19 35.76 19.58
C LEU A 285 11.95 34.96 19.18
N THR A 286 12.08 34.06 18.19
CA THR A 286 10.98 33.20 17.74
C THR A 286 10.51 32.29 18.88
N PHE A 287 11.40 31.57 19.55
CA PHE A 287 11.04 30.67 20.66
C PHE A 287 10.34 31.41 21.82
N ASN A 288 10.78 32.62 22.17
CA ASN A 288 10.08 33.42 23.18
C ASN A 288 8.71 33.93 22.71
N TYR A 289 8.53 34.17 21.41
CA TYR A 289 7.23 34.51 20.80
C TYR A 289 6.28 33.30 20.65
N LEU A 290 6.78 32.06 20.63
CA LEU A 290 5.91 30.86 20.68
C LEU A 290 5.12 30.78 22.00
N LEU A 291 5.62 31.38 23.09
CA LEU A 291 4.95 31.39 24.39
C LEU A 291 3.62 32.17 24.39
N PRO A 292 3.56 33.46 23.97
CA PRO A 292 2.29 34.17 23.80
C PRO A 292 1.38 33.55 22.74
N VAL A 293 1.90 32.89 21.70
CA VAL A 293 1.06 32.14 20.74
C VAL A 293 0.35 30.96 21.42
N ASN A 294 1.07 30.16 22.21
CA ASN A 294 0.45 29.08 23.00
C ASN A 294 -0.55 29.62 24.04
N ALA A 295 -0.28 30.76 24.65
CA ALA A 295 -1.23 31.43 25.55
C ALA A 295 -2.46 31.99 24.80
N TRP A 296 -2.30 32.46 23.56
CA TRP A 296 -3.39 32.91 22.70
C TRP A 296 -4.32 31.76 22.30
N LEU A 297 -3.79 30.57 22.00
CA LEU A 297 -4.61 29.38 21.73
C LEU A 297 -5.46 28.93 22.94
N LEU A 298 -5.04 29.24 24.17
CA LEU A 298 -5.86 29.05 25.37
C LEU A 298 -6.94 30.15 25.52
N LEU A 299 -6.61 31.40 25.19
CA LEU A 299 -7.52 32.55 25.31
C LEU A 299 -8.59 32.61 24.21
N ASN A 300 -8.22 32.25 22.98
CA ASN A 300 -9.09 32.20 21.81
C ASN A 300 -8.71 31.00 20.91
N PRO A 301 -9.25 29.79 21.19
CA PRO A 301 -9.13 28.66 20.30
C PRO A 301 -10.03 28.85 19.07
N SER A 302 -9.60 29.66 18.10
CA SER A 302 -10.25 29.81 16.77
C SER A 302 -9.40 29.27 15.63
N GLU A 303 -8.07 29.36 15.75
CA GLU A 303 -7.09 29.02 14.71
C GLU A 303 -6.39 27.71 15.08
N LEU A 304 -7.19 26.66 15.24
CA LEU A 304 -6.73 25.32 15.61
C LEU A 304 -6.26 24.56 14.36
N CYS A 305 -5.06 23.98 14.41
CA CYS A 305 -4.38 23.32 13.31
C CYS A 305 -3.62 22.08 13.80
N CYS A 306 -3.75 20.96 13.08
CA CYS A 306 -3.09 19.70 13.43
C CYS A 306 -1.58 19.67 13.13
N ASP A 307 -1.07 20.63 12.35
CA ASP A 307 0.34 20.70 11.95
C ASP A 307 0.82 22.17 11.85
N TRP A 308 1.86 22.52 12.61
CA TRP A 308 2.46 23.87 12.68
C TRP A 308 3.89 23.91 12.10
N THR A 309 4.29 22.91 11.31
CA THR A 309 5.60 22.83 10.64
C THR A 309 5.69 23.80 9.44
N MET A 310 6.74 23.67 8.60
CA MET A 310 6.90 24.39 7.33
C MET A 310 6.81 25.93 7.43
N GLY A 311 7.23 26.50 8.57
CA GLY A 311 7.22 27.95 8.77
C GLY A 311 5.84 28.56 8.99
N THR A 312 4.85 27.75 9.43
CA THR A 312 3.49 28.22 9.78
C THR A 312 3.47 29.44 10.69
N ILE A 313 4.45 29.55 11.60
CA ILE A 313 4.77 30.80 12.31
C ILE A 313 6.07 31.35 11.70
N PRO A 314 6.06 32.49 11.00
CA PRO A 314 7.26 33.10 10.44
C PRO A 314 8.29 33.45 11.53
N LEU A 315 9.58 33.36 11.20
CA LEU A 315 10.67 33.70 12.13
C LEU A 315 10.58 35.16 12.60
N VAL A 316 10.94 35.41 13.85
CA VAL A 316 11.09 36.75 14.45
C VAL A 316 12.57 37.13 14.34
N GLU A 317 12.97 37.79 13.26
CA GLU A 317 14.39 38.00 12.95
C GLU A 317 15.00 39.24 13.62
N SER A 318 14.17 40.21 14.03
CA SER A 318 14.59 41.50 14.58
C SER A 318 14.00 41.76 15.97
N LEU A 319 14.77 42.48 16.81
CA LEU A 319 14.29 43.02 18.09
C LEU A 319 13.16 44.06 17.90
N LEU A 320 13.13 44.73 16.74
CA LEU A 320 12.12 45.75 16.42
C LEU A 320 10.81 45.17 15.84
N ASP A 321 10.71 43.83 15.73
CA ASP A 321 9.47 43.18 15.31
C ASP A 321 8.35 43.42 16.34
N VAL A 322 7.18 43.88 15.87
CA VAL A 322 6.01 44.20 16.71
C VAL A 322 5.55 42.98 17.52
N ARG A 323 5.82 41.75 17.05
CA ARG A 323 5.52 40.51 17.77
C ARG A 323 6.26 40.40 19.12
N ASN A 324 7.41 41.06 19.27
CA ASN A 324 8.11 41.14 20.56
C ASN A 324 7.30 41.92 21.62
N VAL A 325 6.36 42.78 21.24
CA VAL A 325 5.45 43.43 22.20
C VAL A 325 4.58 42.38 22.89
N ALA A 326 4.04 41.40 22.16
CA ALA A 326 3.27 40.30 22.76
C ALA A 326 4.14 39.45 23.70
N THR A 327 5.39 39.19 23.33
CA THR A 327 6.39 38.50 24.18
C THR A 327 6.65 39.25 25.48
N LEU A 328 6.90 40.56 25.40
CA LEU A 328 7.13 41.42 26.57
C LEU A 328 5.87 41.51 27.46
N THR A 329 4.69 41.74 26.88
CA THR A 329 3.41 41.75 27.62
C THR A 329 3.17 40.42 28.34
N PHE A 330 3.43 39.29 27.69
CA PHE A 330 3.30 37.97 28.29
C PHE A 330 4.24 37.78 29.49
N PHE A 331 5.53 38.10 29.36
CA PHE A 331 6.48 37.98 30.48
C PHE A 331 6.20 38.98 31.61
N CYS A 332 5.79 40.22 31.30
CA CYS A 332 5.39 41.19 32.32
C CYS A 332 4.13 40.72 33.09
N PHE A 333 3.13 40.17 32.39
CA PHE A 333 1.92 39.63 33.01
C PHE A 333 2.24 38.41 33.89
N LEU A 334 2.96 37.42 33.34
CA LEU A 334 3.39 36.22 34.06
C LEU A 334 4.24 36.56 35.29
N GLY A 335 5.20 37.47 35.14
CA GLY A 335 6.04 37.99 36.22
C GLY A 335 5.22 38.69 37.31
N SER A 336 4.22 39.49 36.94
CA SER A 336 3.34 40.17 37.90
C SER A 336 2.53 39.18 38.75
N LEU A 337 2.00 38.11 38.13
CA LEU A 337 1.28 37.05 38.82
C LEU A 337 2.23 36.25 39.73
N MET A 338 3.44 35.95 39.26
CA MET A 338 4.46 35.20 40.03
C MET A 338 4.94 35.98 41.26
N VAL A 339 5.21 37.29 41.11
CA VAL A 339 5.57 38.17 42.23
C VAL A 339 4.41 38.28 43.23
N PHE A 340 3.17 38.42 42.76
CA PHE A 340 1.99 38.40 43.62
C PHE A 340 1.84 37.07 44.36
N SER A 341 2.04 35.94 43.68
CA SER A 341 1.81 34.61 44.25
C SER A 341 2.88 34.17 45.24
N LEU A 342 4.12 34.67 45.11
CA LEU A 342 5.25 34.31 45.97
C LEU A 342 5.47 35.26 47.17
N ARG A 343 5.08 36.54 47.07
CA ARG A 343 5.29 37.52 48.15
C ARG A 343 4.17 37.57 49.17
N TYR A 344 2.91 37.56 48.75
CA TYR A 344 1.78 37.81 49.65
C TYR A 344 1.26 36.52 50.29
N PRO A 345 1.12 36.43 51.62
CA PRO A 345 0.44 35.32 52.28
C PRO A 345 -1.08 35.44 52.10
N GLY A 346 -1.73 34.41 51.56
CA GLY A 346 -3.19 34.34 51.48
C GLY A 346 -3.70 33.32 50.47
N ASP A 347 -4.97 32.94 50.57
CA ASP A 347 -5.52 31.89 49.71
C ASP A 347 -5.55 32.33 48.24
N SER A 348 -5.77 33.62 47.96
CA SER A 348 -5.74 34.13 46.58
C SER A 348 -4.37 34.05 45.91
N SER A 349 -3.26 34.17 46.65
CA SER A 349 -1.91 34.03 46.09
C SER A 349 -1.53 32.56 45.95
N LYS A 350 -1.90 31.74 46.94
CA LYS A 350 -1.80 30.27 46.88
C LYS A 350 -2.53 29.67 45.67
N THR A 351 -3.79 30.08 45.40
CA THR A 351 -4.54 29.64 44.21
C THR A 351 -3.84 30.03 42.92
N VAL A 352 -3.32 31.26 42.82
CA VAL A 352 -2.58 31.73 41.62
C VAL A 352 -1.27 30.96 41.47
N LEU A 353 -0.53 30.69 42.54
CA LEU A 353 0.72 29.91 42.49
C LEU A 353 0.49 28.51 41.92
N MET A 354 -0.49 27.78 42.45
CA MET A 354 -0.78 26.41 41.97
C MET A 354 -1.28 26.40 40.53
N ALA A 355 -2.05 27.42 40.14
CA ALA A 355 -2.51 27.57 38.76
C ALA A 355 -1.36 27.90 37.79
N LEU A 356 -0.42 28.79 38.17
CA LEU A 356 0.81 29.03 37.41
C LEU A 356 1.69 27.79 37.31
N CYS A 357 1.79 26.99 38.38
CA CYS A 357 2.57 25.74 38.36
C CYS A 357 1.97 24.70 37.40
N LEU A 358 0.64 24.58 37.36
CA LEU A 358 -0.06 23.73 36.39
C LEU A 358 0.08 24.21 34.94
N ILE A 359 0.19 25.53 34.70
CA ILE A 359 0.49 26.08 33.37
C ILE A 359 1.96 25.81 32.97
N VAL A 360 2.91 26.21 33.81
CA VAL A 360 4.32 26.35 33.43
C VAL A 360 5.07 25.02 33.49
N LEU A 361 4.96 24.26 34.58
CA LEU A 361 5.80 23.09 34.80
C LEU A 361 5.53 21.96 33.77
N PRO A 362 4.27 21.63 33.41
CA PRO A 362 3.97 20.67 32.34
C PRO A 362 4.25 21.20 30.93
N PHE A 363 4.43 22.51 30.73
CA PHE A 363 4.75 23.08 29.42
C PHE A 363 6.26 23.18 29.16
N ILE A 364 7.10 23.27 30.20
CA ILE A 364 8.57 23.41 30.07
C ILE A 364 9.20 22.43 29.07
N PRO A 365 8.91 21.11 29.08
CA PRO A 365 9.52 20.16 28.13
C PRO A 365 9.06 20.31 26.68
N ALA A 366 8.00 21.09 26.41
CA ALA A 366 7.50 21.43 25.07
C ALA A 366 7.84 22.88 24.65
N SER A 367 8.41 23.68 25.56
CA SER A 367 8.55 25.15 25.41
C SER A 367 9.60 25.61 24.40
N ASN A 368 10.41 24.70 23.83
CA ASN A 368 11.61 24.99 23.02
C ASN A 368 12.72 25.83 23.71
N LEU A 369 12.55 26.25 24.97
CA LEU A 369 13.48 27.18 25.65
C LEU A 369 14.81 26.55 26.08
N PHE A 370 14.78 25.32 26.61
CA PHE A 370 15.98 24.63 27.13
C PHE A 370 16.68 23.76 26.08
N PHE A 371 15.88 23.14 25.22
CA PHE A 371 16.31 22.36 24.07
C PHE A 371 15.23 22.51 22.97
N PRO A 372 15.60 22.53 21.68
CA PRO A 372 14.61 22.55 20.61
C PRO A 372 13.81 21.24 20.58
N VAL A 373 12.54 21.35 20.20
CA VAL A 373 11.61 20.22 20.05
C VAL A 373 11.23 20.11 18.58
N GLY A 374 10.92 18.90 18.10
CA GLY A 374 10.60 18.66 16.68
C GLY A 374 9.37 19.41 16.14
N PHE A 375 8.50 19.94 17.00
CA PHE A 375 7.35 20.76 16.60
C PHE A 375 7.46 22.21 17.10
N VAL A 376 6.85 23.12 16.34
CA VAL A 376 6.76 24.56 16.69
C VAL A 376 5.64 24.80 17.70
N VAL A 377 4.44 24.28 17.44
CA VAL A 377 3.26 24.29 18.31
C VAL A 377 2.50 22.96 18.13
N ALA A 378 1.82 22.50 19.18
CA ALA A 378 0.84 21.40 19.12
C ALA A 378 -0.23 21.63 20.19
N GLU A 379 -1.50 21.27 19.93
CA GLU A 379 -2.61 21.57 20.84
C GLU A 379 -2.60 20.59 22.03
N ARG A 380 -2.28 19.32 21.78
CA ARG A 380 -2.19 18.23 22.76
C ARG A 380 -1.20 18.48 23.92
N VAL A 381 -0.17 19.32 23.74
CA VAL A 381 0.71 19.70 24.87
C VAL A 381 0.12 20.78 25.78
N LEU A 382 -0.92 21.48 25.35
CA LEU A 382 -1.67 22.45 26.17
C LEU A 382 -2.78 21.80 27.03
N TYR A 383 -3.02 20.49 26.88
CA TYR A 383 -4.03 19.77 27.65
C TYR A 383 -3.84 19.93 29.18
N VAL A 384 -2.68 19.58 29.74
CA VAL A 384 -2.41 19.79 31.18
C VAL A 384 -2.25 21.28 31.54
N PRO A 385 -1.49 22.12 30.80
CA PRO A 385 -1.43 23.57 31.04
C PRO A 385 -2.78 24.28 31.14
N SER A 386 -3.77 23.86 30.35
CA SER A 386 -5.13 24.41 30.39
C SER A 386 -5.84 24.23 31.74
N MET A 387 -5.45 23.24 32.55
CA MET A 387 -5.98 23.04 33.91
C MET A 387 -5.70 24.26 34.80
N GLY A 388 -4.45 24.74 34.78
CA GLY A 388 -4.06 25.94 35.52
C GLY A 388 -4.71 27.21 34.96
N PHE A 389 -4.82 27.30 33.63
CA PHE A 389 -5.57 28.39 32.98
C PHE A 389 -7.03 28.45 33.42
N CYS A 390 -7.75 27.31 33.44
CA CYS A 390 -9.13 27.24 33.89
C CYS A 390 -9.29 27.61 35.38
N ILE A 391 -8.31 27.29 36.24
CA ILE A 391 -8.29 27.76 37.64
C ILE A 391 -8.11 29.29 37.72
N LEU A 392 -7.21 29.88 36.92
CA LEU A 392 -7.05 31.34 36.86
C LEU A 392 -8.33 32.04 36.39
N VAL A 393 -8.97 31.53 35.32
CA VAL A 393 -10.22 32.09 34.79
C VAL A 393 -11.35 31.98 35.81
N ALA A 394 -11.53 30.83 36.46
CA ALA A 394 -12.55 30.64 37.49
C ALA A 394 -12.31 31.54 38.73
N HIS A 395 -11.06 31.74 39.15
CA HIS A 395 -10.70 32.63 40.26
C HIS A 395 -10.88 34.12 39.92
N GLY A 396 -10.54 34.52 38.68
CA GLY A 396 -10.83 35.85 38.15
C GLY A 396 -12.32 36.13 38.08
N TRP A 397 -13.08 35.18 37.53
CA TRP A 397 -14.55 35.21 37.50
C TRP A 397 -15.16 35.31 38.90
N LYS A 398 -14.67 34.54 39.88
CA LYS A 398 -15.11 34.62 41.28
C LYS A 398 -14.98 36.05 41.81
N LYS A 399 -13.80 36.67 41.67
CA LYS A 399 -13.54 38.05 42.09
C LYS A 399 -14.44 39.07 41.37
N LEU A 400 -14.75 38.83 40.09
CA LEU A 400 -15.65 39.67 39.30
C LEU A 400 -17.12 39.53 39.76
N SER A 401 -17.56 38.30 39.99
CA SER A 401 -18.93 37.94 40.39
C SER A 401 -19.32 38.43 41.79
N ASN A 402 -18.34 38.64 42.67
CA ASN A 402 -18.54 39.21 44.00
C ASN A 402 -18.75 40.74 43.97
N LYS A 403 -18.41 41.44 42.89
CA LYS A 403 -18.70 42.87 42.72
C LYS A 403 -20.14 43.05 42.24
N SER A 404 -21.00 43.70 43.03
CA SER A 404 -22.44 43.85 42.80
C SER A 404 -22.81 44.26 41.36
N VAL A 405 -22.19 45.31 40.83
CA VAL A 405 -22.40 45.84 39.47
C VAL A 405 -22.03 44.81 38.40
N LEU A 406 -20.90 44.13 38.57
CA LEU A 406 -20.33 43.21 37.57
C LEU A 406 -20.86 41.78 37.70
N ARG A 407 -21.60 41.47 38.77
CA ARG A 407 -22.14 40.12 39.04
C ARG A 407 -22.96 39.59 37.86
N LYS A 408 -24.01 40.30 37.43
CA LYS A 408 -24.85 39.86 36.30
C LYS A 408 -24.02 39.65 35.02
N ILE A 409 -23.15 40.61 34.70
CA ILE A 409 -22.28 40.59 33.52
C ILE A 409 -21.34 39.36 33.58
N SER A 410 -20.67 39.11 34.70
CA SER A 410 -19.75 37.98 34.87
C SER A 410 -20.40 36.60 34.68
N TRP A 411 -21.69 36.46 35.04
CA TRP A 411 -22.45 35.23 34.78
C TRP A 411 -22.83 35.10 33.31
N VAL A 412 -23.29 36.18 32.66
CA VAL A 412 -23.60 36.18 31.22
C VAL A 412 -22.35 35.87 30.39
N CYS A 413 -21.21 36.50 30.69
CA CYS A 413 -19.93 36.23 30.02
C CYS A 413 -19.47 34.78 30.24
N LEU A 414 -19.58 34.23 31.46
CA LEU A 414 -19.21 32.84 31.71
C LEU A 414 -20.10 31.85 30.93
N VAL A 415 -21.42 32.06 30.90
CA VAL A 415 -22.34 31.21 30.14
C VAL A 415 -22.05 31.31 28.64
N ALA A 416 -21.77 32.51 28.13
CA ALA A 416 -21.37 32.70 26.74
C ALA A 416 -20.04 31.99 26.39
N VAL A 417 -19.02 32.05 27.27
CA VAL A 417 -17.75 31.32 27.09
C VAL A 417 -17.98 29.81 27.11
N LEU A 418 -18.69 29.28 28.10
CA LEU A 418 -18.98 27.84 28.19
C LEU A 418 -19.76 27.33 26.98
N PHE A 419 -20.78 28.08 26.52
CA PHE A 419 -21.59 27.72 25.36
C PHE A 419 -20.81 27.79 24.04
N THR A 420 -20.04 28.86 23.82
CA THR A 420 -19.23 28.99 22.60
C THR A 420 -18.06 28.02 22.56
N HIS A 421 -17.46 27.67 23.70
CA HIS A 421 -16.47 26.59 23.78
C HIS A 421 -17.12 25.23 23.50
N ALA A 422 -18.25 24.89 24.13
CA ALA A 422 -18.96 23.64 23.86
C ALA A 422 -19.35 23.47 22.37
N LEU A 423 -19.89 24.53 21.74
CA LEU A 423 -20.19 24.51 20.30
C LEU A 423 -18.94 24.40 19.42
N LYS A 424 -17.86 25.12 19.75
CA LYS A 424 -16.58 25.00 19.02
C LYS A 424 -16.01 23.60 19.12
N THR A 425 -16.06 22.95 20.29
CA THR A 425 -15.58 21.58 20.52
C THR A 425 -16.40 20.58 19.70
N LEU A 426 -17.73 20.64 19.79
CA LEU A 426 -18.62 19.80 18.99
C LEU A 426 -18.36 19.96 17.49
N HIS A 427 -18.15 21.19 17.00
CA HIS A 427 -17.77 21.43 15.60
C HIS A 427 -16.37 20.89 15.26
N ARG A 428 -15.36 21.12 16.13
CA ARG A 428 -13.96 20.73 15.90
C ARG A 428 -13.79 19.21 15.82
N ASN A 429 -14.64 18.44 16.50
CA ASN A 429 -14.64 16.97 16.37
C ASN A 429 -14.86 16.51 14.92
N TRP A 430 -15.72 17.17 14.15
CA TRP A 430 -15.96 16.80 12.74
C TRP A 430 -14.76 17.09 11.82
N ASP A 431 -13.81 17.95 12.22
CA ASP A 431 -12.57 18.06 11.46
C ASP A 431 -11.76 16.74 11.53
N TRP A 432 -11.95 15.89 12.55
CA TRP A 432 -11.29 14.57 12.68
C TRP A 432 -12.06 13.40 12.04
N GLU A 433 -13.13 13.68 11.29
CA GLU A 433 -13.93 12.63 10.61
C GLU A 433 -13.08 11.77 9.65
N SER A 434 -12.28 12.42 8.80
CA SER A 434 -11.37 11.79 7.85
C SER A 434 -10.06 12.59 7.67
N GLU A 435 -9.07 12.01 6.99
CA GLU A 435 -7.86 12.74 6.62
C GLU A 435 -8.18 14.00 5.80
N TYR A 436 -9.16 13.91 4.89
CA TYR A 436 -9.61 15.03 4.08
C TYR A 436 -10.16 16.17 4.94
N THR A 437 -11.07 15.89 5.89
CA THR A 437 -11.61 16.94 6.77
C THR A 437 -10.52 17.57 7.65
N LEU A 438 -9.58 16.77 8.15
CA LEU A 438 -8.57 17.22 9.08
C LEU A 438 -7.56 18.17 8.41
N PHE A 439 -7.00 17.76 7.28
CA PHE A 439 -6.06 18.59 6.53
C PHE A 439 -6.75 19.78 5.84
N MET A 440 -8.02 19.65 5.43
CA MET A 440 -8.81 20.81 5.00
C MET A 440 -9.11 21.79 6.14
N SER A 441 -9.22 21.32 7.40
CA SER A 441 -9.32 22.22 8.55
C SER A 441 -8.04 23.02 8.75
N ALA A 442 -6.89 22.36 8.62
CA ALA A 442 -5.57 22.96 8.74
C ALA A 442 -5.30 24.01 7.64
N LEU A 443 -5.70 23.75 6.40
CA LEU A 443 -5.60 24.71 5.28
C LEU A 443 -6.50 25.96 5.44
N LYS A 444 -7.51 25.94 6.32
CA LYS A 444 -8.25 27.17 6.70
C LYS A 444 -7.37 28.11 7.54
N VAL A 445 -6.47 27.55 8.36
CA VAL A 445 -5.57 28.29 9.25
C VAL A 445 -4.27 28.69 8.55
N ASN A 446 -3.63 27.77 7.82
CA ASN A 446 -2.41 28.09 7.08
C ASN A 446 -2.39 27.53 5.65
N LYS A 447 -2.27 28.44 4.68
CA LYS A 447 -2.12 28.14 3.25
C LYS A 447 -0.67 28.14 2.77
N ASN A 448 0.27 28.60 3.58
CA ASN A 448 1.70 28.70 3.24
C ASN A 448 2.49 27.43 3.61
N ASN A 449 1.81 26.32 3.91
CA ASN A 449 2.42 25.04 4.27
C ASN A 449 2.14 24.00 3.17
N ALA A 450 3.16 23.72 2.33
CA ALA A 450 3.05 22.78 1.22
C ALA A 450 2.77 21.32 1.67
N LYS A 451 3.17 20.94 2.90
CA LYS A 451 2.86 19.62 3.49
C LYS A 451 1.34 19.44 3.67
N LEU A 452 0.62 20.48 4.09
CA LEU A 452 -0.86 20.41 4.22
C LEU A 452 -1.54 20.27 2.85
N TRP A 453 -1.06 20.97 1.82
CA TRP A 453 -1.56 20.82 0.45
C TRP A 453 -1.29 19.41 -0.11
N ASN A 454 -0.07 18.88 0.08
CA ASN A 454 0.26 17.49 -0.25
C ASN A 454 -0.64 16.49 0.49
N ASN A 455 -0.89 16.69 1.79
CA ASN A 455 -1.71 15.78 2.59
C ASN A 455 -3.19 15.75 2.14
N VAL A 456 -3.80 16.89 1.80
CA VAL A 456 -5.15 16.88 1.19
C VAL A 456 -5.14 16.22 -0.19
N GLY A 457 -4.09 16.42 -0.98
CA GLY A 457 -3.90 15.71 -2.25
C GLY A 457 -3.86 14.19 -2.06
N HIS A 458 -3.15 13.68 -1.05
CA HIS A 458 -3.09 12.26 -0.74
C HIS A 458 -4.41 11.68 -0.24
N ALA A 459 -5.15 12.41 0.61
CA ALA A 459 -6.51 11.99 1.01
C ALA A 459 -7.42 11.84 -0.23
N LEU A 460 -7.34 12.78 -1.18
CA LEU A 460 -8.08 12.72 -2.44
C LEU A 460 -7.58 11.62 -3.39
N GLU A 461 -6.28 11.29 -3.41
CA GLU A 461 -5.77 10.10 -4.14
C GLU A 461 -6.29 8.79 -3.53
N ASN A 462 -6.40 8.69 -2.20
CA ASN A 462 -6.96 7.53 -1.51
C ASN A 462 -8.45 7.33 -1.87
N GLU A 463 -9.21 8.42 -2.01
CA GLU A 463 -10.57 8.45 -2.58
C GLU A 463 -10.62 8.21 -4.11
N LYS A 464 -9.48 8.05 -4.79
CA LYS A 464 -9.32 7.95 -6.26
C LYS A 464 -9.77 9.21 -7.03
N ASN A 465 -9.89 10.34 -6.35
CA ASN A 465 -10.34 11.63 -6.88
C ASN A 465 -9.18 12.43 -7.50
N PHE A 466 -8.51 11.81 -8.49
CA PHE A 466 -7.23 12.29 -9.02
C PHE A 466 -7.28 13.71 -9.61
N GLU A 467 -8.36 14.13 -10.27
CA GLU A 467 -8.47 15.50 -10.81
C GLU A 467 -8.53 16.57 -9.70
N ARG A 468 -9.16 16.29 -8.55
CA ARG A 468 -9.08 17.20 -7.40
C ARG A 468 -7.72 17.11 -6.70
N ALA A 469 -7.20 15.91 -6.48
CA ALA A 469 -5.89 15.71 -5.86
C ALA A 469 -4.79 16.50 -6.59
N LEU A 470 -4.81 16.48 -7.93
CA LEU A 470 -3.89 17.24 -8.79
C LEU A 470 -3.90 18.74 -8.49
N GLN A 471 -5.07 19.34 -8.24
CA GLN A 471 -5.17 20.76 -7.91
C GLN A 471 -4.46 21.09 -6.59
N PHE A 472 -4.63 20.24 -5.56
CA PHE A 472 -3.95 20.41 -4.28
C PHE A 472 -2.43 20.19 -4.39
N PHE A 473 -1.96 19.21 -5.18
CA PHE A 473 -0.52 19.05 -5.43
C PHE A 473 0.10 20.20 -6.23
N ILE A 474 -0.63 20.77 -7.20
CA ILE A 474 -0.17 21.98 -7.92
C ILE A 474 -0.14 23.20 -6.99
N GLN A 475 -1.06 23.31 -6.02
CA GLN A 475 -0.92 24.34 -4.97
C GLN A 475 0.28 24.07 -4.06
N ALA A 476 0.61 22.82 -3.74
CA ALA A 476 1.82 22.48 -3.00
C ALA A 476 3.10 22.93 -3.73
N THR A 477 3.22 22.69 -5.05
CA THR A 477 4.38 23.16 -5.83
C THR A 477 4.42 24.68 -6.05
N GLN A 478 3.28 25.37 -5.97
CA GLN A 478 3.25 26.85 -6.00
C GLN A 478 3.65 27.47 -4.66
N VAL A 479 3.26 26.85 -3.54
CA VAL A 479 3.63 27.28 -2.18
C VAL A 479 5.10 26.96 -1.88
N GLN A 480 5.60 25.82 -2.34
CA GLN A 480 7.00 25.44 -2.20
C GLN A 480 7.57 24.88 -3.53
N PRO A 481 8.12 25.74 -4.41
CA PRO A 481 8.66 25.33 -5.71
C PRO A 481 9.86 24.38 -5.67
N ASP A 482 10.57 24.29 -4.54
CA ASP A 482 11.71 23.38 -4.34
C ASP A 482 11.34 22.03 -3.71
N ASP A 483 10.06 21.78 -3.41
CA ASP A 483 9.62 20.47 -2.88
C ASP A 483 9.57 19.39 -3.98
N ILE A 484 10.61 18.56 -3.99
CA ILE A 484 10.74 17.36 -4.82
C ILE A 484 9.56 16.40 -4.61
N GLY A 485 8.99 16.36 -3.40
CA GLY A 485 7.81 15.55 -3.05
C GLY A 485 6.56 16.01 -3.80
N ALA A 486 6.21 17.29 -3.71
CA ALA A 486 5.07 17.88 -4.43
C ALA A 486 5.16 17.66 -5.95
N HIS A 487 6.30 17.94 -6.59
CA HIS A 487 6.46 17.71 -8.04
C HIS A 487 6.34 16.22 -8.42
N MET A 488 6.84 15.31 -7.57
CA MET A 488 6.65 13.87 -7.75
C MET A 488 5.17 13.45 -7.62
N ASN A 489 4.43 14.06 -6.69
CA ASN A 489 3.00 13.82 -6.49
C ASN A 489 2.16 14.33 -7.66
N VAL A 490 2.46 15.52 -8.19
CA VAL A 490 1.87 16.04 -9.43
C VAL A 490 2.11 15.05 -10.59
N GLY A 491 3.35 14.60 -10.79
CA GLY A 491 3.70 13.62 -11.83
C GLY A 491 3.00 12.26 -11.67
N ARG A 492 2.83 11.78 -10.44
CA ARG A 492 2.07 10.56 -10.14
C ARG A 492 0.60 10.72 -10.49
N THR A 493 0.02 11.86 -10.13
CA THR A 493 -1.41 12.12 -10.35
C THR A 493 -1.72 12.29 -11.83
N TYR A 494 -0.88 13.02 -12.58
CA TYR A 494 -0.98 13.08 -14.05
C TYR A 494 -0.89 11.69 -14.70
N LYS A 495 0.01 10.82 -14.25
CA LYS A 495 0.09 9.43 -14.74
C LYS A 495 -1.21 8.66 -14.48
N ASN A 496 -1.80 8.79 -13.28
CA ASN A 496 -3.07 8.13 -12.94
C ASN A 496 -4.25 8.67 -13.77
N LEU A 497 -4.15 9.90 -14.28
CA LEU A 497 -5.08 10.53 -15.22
C LEU A 497 -4.78 10.23 -16.69
N ASN A 498 -3.80 9.36 -16.99
CA ASN A 498 -3.27 9.07 -18.33
C ASN A 498 -2.67 10.28 -19.09
N LYS A 499 -2.38 11.37 -18.37
CA LYS A 499 -1.76 12.62 -18.86
C LYS A 499 -0.23 12.46 -18.90
N THR A 500 0.24 11.60 -19.81
CA THR A 500 1.61 11.08 -19.84
C THR A 500 2.68 12.14 -20.08
N LYS A 501 2.41 13.20 -20.84
CA LYS A 501 3.42 14.24 -21.12
C LYS A 501 3.64 15.14 -19.90
N GLU A 502 2.53 15.57 -19.33
CA GLU A 502 2.45 16.40 -18.13
C GLU A 502 3.05 15.68 -16.91
N ALA A 503 2.87 14.35 -16.84
CA ALA A 503 3.57 13.49 -15.88
C ALA A 503 5.09 13.49 -16.08
N GLU A 504 5.57 13.36 -17.32
CA GLU A 504 7.00 13.36 -17.65
C GLU A 504 7.66 14.71 -17.33
N GLU A 505 7.01 15.82 -17.71
CA GLU A 505 7.44 17.18 -17.40
C GLU A 505 7.55 17.42 -15.89
N SER A 506 6.54 17.01 -15.12
CA SER A 506 6.53 17.13 -13.66
C SER A 506 7.65 16.33 -12.99
N TYR A 507 7.90 15.10 -13.45
CA TYR A 507 9.03 14.30 -12.96
C TYR A 507 10.39 14.87 -13.41
N MET A 508 10.48 15.52 -14.57
CA MET A 508 11.70 16.19 -15.02
C MET A 508 12.01 17.45 -14.18
N ILE A 509 10.99 18.17 -13.71
CA ILE A 509 11.14 19.23 -12.69
C ILE A 509 11.60 18.62 -11.35
N ALA A 510 10.94 17.58 -10.84
CA ALA A 510 11.37 16.90 -9.63
C ALA A 510 12.83 16.40 -9.72
N LYS A 511 13.25 15.92 -10.89
CA LYS A 511 14.62 15.46 -11.19
C LYS A 511 15.63 16.61 -11.31
N SER A 512 15.24 17.81 -11.72
CA SER A 512 16.16 18.97 -11.81
C SER A 512 16.47 19.57 -10.44
N LEU A 513 15.55 19.43 -9.47
CA LEU A 513 15.74 19.79 -8.06
C LEU A 513 16.64 18.81 -7.28
N MET A 514 16.91 17.61 -7.83
CA MET A 514 17.77 16.62 -7.17
C MET A 514 19.26 17.05 -7.16
N PRO A 515 20.01 16.72 -6.09
CA PRO A 515 21.42 17.09 -6.00
C PRO A 515 22.24 16.42 -7.12
N GLN A 516 23.00 17.23 -7.86
CA GLN A 516 23.79 16.75 -9.00
C GLN A 516 24.84 15.70 -8.59
N ILE A 517 24.92 14.63 -9.38
CA ILE A 517 25.75 13.45 -9.13
C ILE A 517 27.21 13.76 -9.54
N ILE A 518 28.09 13.95 -8.55
CA ILE A 518 29.53 14.08 -8.77
C ILE A 518 30.15 12.67 -8.77
N PRO A 519 30.84 12.24 -9.84
CA PRO A 519 31.51 10.95 -9.90
C PRO A 519 32.40 10.66 -8.68
N GLY A 520 32.34 9.44 -8.16
CA GLY A 520 33.12 8.99 -7.01
C GLY A 520 32.57 9.39 -5.62
N LYS A 521 31.59 10.30 -5.52
CA LYS A 521 30.96 10.66 -4.23
C LYS A 521 29.69 9.86 -4.00
N LYS A 522 29.52 9.29 -2.80
CA LYS A 522 28.28 8.62 -2.36
C LYS A 522 27.33 9.63 -1.71
N TYR A 523 26.03 9.55 -2.04
CA TYR A 523 25.01 10.52 -1.61
C TYR A 523 24.01 9.98 -0.57
N ALA A 524 24.17 8.72 -0.14
CA ALA A 524 23.21 7.97 0.68
C ALA A 524 22.67 8.73 1.92
N ALA A 525 23.54 9.43 2.66
CA ALA A 525 23.17 10.18 3.87
C ALA A 525 22.53 11.57 3.62
N ARG A 526 22.41 12.00 2.34
CA ARG A 526 21.80 13.29 1.96
C ARG A 526 20.53 13.15 1.13
N VAL A 527 20.30 11.99 0.51
CA VAL A 527 19.15 11.76 -0.38
C VAL A 527 18.12 10.87 0.31
N ALA A 528 16.97 11.46 0.66
CA ALA A 528 15.83 10.74 1.22
C ALA A 528 15.41 9.58 0.30
N PRO A 529 15.06 8.39 0.83
CA PRO A 529 14.72 7.22 0.01
C PRO A 529 13.58 7.53 -0.98
N ASN A 530 12.57 8.26 -0.51
CA ASN A 530 11.37 8.56 -1.28
C ASN A 530 11.64 9.47 -2.50
N HIS A 531 12.68 10.32 -2.46
CA HIS A 531 13.00 11.21 -3.58
C HIS A 531 13.63 10.44 -4.75
N LEU A 532 14.22 9.26 -4.51
CA LEU A 532 14.73 8.40 -5.57
C LEU A 532 13.60 7.75 -6.40
N ASN A 533 12.37 7.72 -5.87
CA ASN A 533 11.20 7.26 -6.62
C ASN A 533 10.90 8.14 -7.84
N VAL A 534 11.38 9.39 -7.91
CA VAL A 534 11.31 10.23 -9.12
C VAL A 534 11.92 9.52 -10.32
N TYR A 535 13.11 8.94 -10.16
CA TYR A 535 13.80 8.20 -11.23
C TYR A 535 13.07 6.91 -11.59
N ILE A 536 12.51 6.20 -10.60
CA ILE A 536 11.73 4.97 -10.82
C ILE A 536 10.45 5.27 -11.59
N ASN A 537 9.71 6.31 -11.18
CA ASN A 537 8.44 6.68 -11.78
C ASN A 537 8.62 7.23 -13.20
N LEU A 538 9.64 8.07 -13.42
CA LEU A 538 10.01 8.58 -14.74
C LEU A 538 10.48 7.45 -15.68
N ALA A 539 11.33 6.53 -15.21
CA ALA A 539 11.75 5.38 -16.01
C ALA A 539 10.60 4.41 -16.31
N ASN A 540 9.68 4.19 -15.35
CA ASN A 540 8.47 3.40 -15.54
C ASN A 540 7.47 4.03 -16.52
N LEU A 541 7.46 5.36 -16.65
CA LEU A 541 6.66 6.10 -17.62
C LEU A 541 7.29 6.00 -19.01
N ILE A 542 8.59 6.29 -19.12
CA ILE A 542 9.34 6.33 -20.38
C ILE A 542 9.48 4.94 -21.02
N ARG A 543 9.65 3.86 -20.23
CA ARG A 543 9.81 2.49 -20.75
C ARG A 543 8.59 1.92 -21.50
N ALA A 544 7.48 2.64 -21.51
CA ALA A 544 6.35 2.36 -22.39
C ALA A 544 6.68 2.60 -23.88
N ASN A 545 7.67 3.44 -24.19
CA ASN A 545 8.15 3.68 -25.54
C ASN A 545 9.44 2.88 -25.81
N GLU A 546 9.41 1.99 -26.80
CA GLU A 546 10.54 1.13 -27.18
C GLU A 546 11.78 1.91 -27.64
N SER A 547 11.62 3.13 -28.18
CA SER A 547 12.78 3.94 -28.60
C SER A 547 13.52 4.63 -27.44
N ARG A 548 13.01 4.54 -26.20
CA ARG A 548 13.56 5.22 -25.01
C ARG A 548 13.97 4.27 -23.89
N LEU A 549 14.10 2.96 -24.15
CA LEU A 549 14.51 1.99 -23.12
C LEU A 549 15.89 2.33 -22.53
N GLU A 550 16.87 2.73 -23.36
CA GLU A 550 18.21 3.16 -22.94
C GLU A 550 18.17 4.33 -21.94
N GLU A 551 17.25 5.28 -22.12
CA GLU A 551 17.04 6.41 -21.20
C GLU A 551 16.48 5.93 -19.85
N ALA A 552 15.55 4.97 -19.86
CA ALA A 552 15.03 4.34 -18.65
C ALA A 552 16.12 3.56 -17.89
N ASP A 553 17.04 2.86 -18.58
CA ASP A 553 18.19 2.21 -17.93
C ASP A 553 19.16 3.24 -17.33
N GLN A 554 19.36 4.38 -18.01
CA GLN A 554 20.16 5.49 -17.47
C GLN A 554 19.54 6.07 -16.18
N LEU A 555 18.23 6.26 -16.13
CA LEU A 555 17.50 6.72 -14.93
C LEU A 555 17.65 5.75 -13.75
N TYR A 556 17.50 4.44 -13.97
CA TYR A 556 17.74 3.45 -12.91
C TYR A 556 19.20 3.44 -12.44
N ARG A 557 20.17 3.55 -13.36
CA ARG A 557 21.59 3.69 -13.01
C ARG A 557 21.88 4.95 -12.18
N GLN A 558 21.23 6.07 -12.49
CA GLN A 558 21.34 7.31 -11.70
C GLN A 558 20.86 7.07 -10.26
N ALA A 559 19.68 6.48 -10.07
CA ALA A 559 19.15 6.13 -8.75
C ALA A 559 20.10 5.23 -7.95
N ILE A 560 20.62 4.16 -8.59
CA ILE A 560 21.61 3.24 -8.00
C ILE A 560 22.92 3.95 -7.64
N SER A 561 23.39 4.90 -8.46
CA SER A 561 24.64 5.62 -8.19
C SER A 561 24.55 6.57 -6.99
N MET A 562 23.38 7.14 -6.72
CA MET A 562 23.14 7.92 -5.51
C MET A 562 23.00 7.03 -4.26
N ARG A 563 22.36 5.86 -4.41
CA ARG A 563 22.05 4.92 -3.32
C ARG A 563 22.17 3.45 -3.78
N PRO A 564 23.33 2.79 -3.55
CA PRO A 564 23.52 1.38 -3.90
C PRO A 564 22.63 0.38 -3.12
N ASP A 565 22.06 0.80 -1.99
CA ASP A 565 21.08 0.05 -1.20
C ASP A 565 19.63 0.15 -1.73
N PHE A 566 19.39 0.89 -2.82
CA PHE A 566 18.03 1.13 -3.33
C PHE A 566 17.46 -0.07 -4.11
N LYS A 567 17.06 -1.12 -3.38
CA LYS A 567 16.52 -2.39 -3.91
C LYS A 567 15.55 -2.22 -5.10
N GLN A 568 14.59 -1.29 -5.01
CA GLN A 568 13.58 -1.10 -6.05
C GLN A 568 14.17 -0.71 -7.42
N ALA A 569 15.26 0.04 -7.45
CA ALA A 569 15.93 0.39 -8.71
C ALA A 569 16.54 -0.84 -9.38
N TYR A 570 17.05 -1.82 -8.62
CA TYR A 570 17.56 -3.07 -9.18
C TYR A 570 16.43 -3.95 -9.75
N ILE A 571 15.27 -3.99 -9.09
CA ILE A 571 14.08 -4.73 -9.56
C ILE A 571 13.58 -4.17 -10.89
N SER A 572 13.19 -2.90 -10.90
CA SER A 572 12.60 -2.24 -12.08
C SER A 572 13.57 -2.13 -13.26
N ARG A 573 14.88 -2.16 -12.98
CA ARG A 573 15.95 -2.29 -13.97
C ARG A 573 16.13 -3.72 -14.48
N GLY A 574 15.97 -4.75 -13.64
CA GLY A 574 15.96 -6.16 -14.05
C GLY A 574 14.82 -6.46 -15.04
N GLU A 575 13.62 -5.97 -14.74
CA GLU A 575 12.46 -6.01 -15.65
C GLU A 575 12.78 -5.34 -17.00
N LEU A 576 13.34 -4.12 -16.97
CA LEU A 576 13.70 -3.38 -18.17
C LEU A 576 14.77 -4.12 -19.00
N LEU A 577 15.79 -4.68 -18.34
CA LEU A 577 16.87 -5.40 -19.02
C LEU A 577 16.40 -6.71 -19.66
N LEU A 578 15.35 -7.35 -19.13
CA LEU A 578 14.65 -8.43 -19.84
C LEU A 578 13.93 -7.90 -21.08
N LYS A 579 13.14 -6.82 -20.96
CA LYS A 579 12.47 -6.18 -22.11
C LYS A 579 13.45 -5.76 -23.23
N MET A 580 14.64 -5.31 -22.85
CA MET A 580 15.74 -4.97 -23.78
C MET A 580 16.49 -6.17 -24.38
N ASN A 581 16.07 -7.42 -24.10
CA ASN A 581 16.77 -8.65 -24.46
C ASN A 581 18.24 -8.68 -23.98
N LYS A 582 18.48 -8.32 -22.71
CA LYS A 582 19.80 -8.29 -22.05
C LYS A 582 19.80 -9.16 -20.77
N PRO A 583 19.40 -10.45 -20.83
CA PRO A 583 19.11 -11.27 -19.64
C PRO A 583 20.30 -11.47 -18.69
N LEU A 584 21.55 -11.52 -19.19
CA LEU A 584 22.73 -11.59 -18.32
C LEU A 584 22.84 -10.38 -17.38
N LYS A 585 22.50 -9.17 -17.85
CA LYS A 585 22.51 -7.95 -17.03
C LYS A 585 21.28 -7.86 -16.12
N ALA A 586 20.15 -8.48 -16.52
CA ALA A 586 19.01 -8.66 -15.64
C ALA A 586 19.36 -9.60 -14.46
N LYS A 587 20.06 -10.71 -14.71
CA LYS A 587 20.59 -11.62 -13.68
C LYS A 587 21.48 -10.90 -12.69
N GLU A 588 22.44 -10.09 -13.16
CA GLU A 588 23.26 -9.23 -12.29
C GLU A 588 22.41 -8.30 -11.41
N ALA A 589 21.39 -7.66 -11.98
CA ALA A 589 20.52 -6.74 -11.24
C ALA A 589 19.69 -7.46 -10.16
N TYR A 590 19.04 -8.58 -10.48
CA TYR A 590 18.26 -9.35 -9.50
C TYR A 590 19.14 -10.00 -8.43
N LEU A 591 20.36 -10.46 -8.76
CA LEU A 591 21.30 -10.95 -7.75
C LEU A 591 21.70 -9.84 -6.75
N ARG A 592 21.92 -8.60 -7.21
CA ARG A 592 22.12 -7.45 -6.30
C ARG A 592 20.87 -7.09 -5.49
N ALA A 593 19.67 -7.26 -6.03
CA ALA A 593 18.44 -7.11 -5.25
C ALA A 593 18.32 -8.20 -4.16
N LEU A 594 18.71 -9.45 -4.46
CA LEU A 594 18.74 -10.56 -3.51
C LEU A 594 19.84 -10.43 -2.44
N GLU A 595 20.96 -9.77 -2.74
CA GLU A 595 21.96 -9.41 -1.72
C GLU A 595 21.37 -8.46 -0.65
N LEU A 596 20.46 -7.57 -1.05
CA LEU A 596 19.78 -6.61 -0.16
C LEU A 596 18.55 -7.21 0.54
N ASP A 597 17.87 -8.19 -0.07
CA ASP A 597 16.68 -8.85 0.48
C ASP A 597 16.59 -10.30 -0.01
N ARG A 598 17.05 -11.24 0.81
CA ARG A 598 16.99 -12.70 0.52
C ARG A 598 15.62 -13.32 0.76
N THR A 599 14.72 -12.57 1.39
CA THR A 599 13.42 -13.03 1.91
C THR A 599 12.25 -12.74 0.98
N ASN A 600 12.38 -11.80 0.05
CA ASN A 600 11.37 -11.53 -0.96
C ASN A 600 11.29 -12.65 -2.01
N ALA A 601 10.15 -13.32 -2.08
CA ALA A 601 9.88 -14.41 -3.00
C ALA A 601 9.77 -13.97 -4.48
N ASP A 602 9.28 -12.75 -4.76
CA ASP A 602 9.16 -12.20 -6.11
C ASP A 602 10.53 -12.02 -6.78
N LEU A 603 11.59 -11.79 -5.99
CA LEU A 603 12.96 -11.73 -6.51
C LEU A 603 13.46 -13.08 -7.02
N TRP A 604 13.17 -14.15 -6.28
CA TRP A 604 13.50 -15.52 -6.68
C TRP A 604 12.67 -15.98 -7.89
N TYR A 605 11.38 -15.62 -7.93
CA TYR A 605 10.54 -15.80 -9.10
C TYR A 605 11.08 -15.06 -10.33
N ASN A 606 11.40 -13.77 -10.21
CA ASN A 606 11.91 -12.99 -11.33
C ASN A 606 13.28 -13.50 -11.82
N LEU A 607 14.15 -13.95 -10.92
CA LEU A 607 15.41 -14.60 -11.28
C LEU A 607 15.19 -15.95 -12.00
N ALA A 608 14.16 -16.71 -11.64
CA ALA A 608 13.77 -17.91 -12.38
C ALA A 608 13.34 -17.59 -13.83
N ILE A 609 12.57 -16.52 -14.05
CA ILE A 609 12.23 -16.04 -15.39
C ILE A 609 13.47 -15.67 -16.20
N VAL A 610 14.48 -15.00 -15.60
CA VAL A 610 15.76 -14.75 -16.28
C VAL A 610 16.46 -16.04 -16.68
N TYR A 611 16.40 -17.10 -15.86
CA TYR A 611 17.00 -18.38 -16.20
C TYR A 611 16.25 -19.12 -17.33
N ILE A 612 14.94 -18.95 -17.48
CA ILE A 612 14.20 -19.41 -18.67
C ILE A 612 14.70 -18.72 -19.94
N GLU A 613 14.87 -17.39 -19.91
CA GLU A 613 15.42 -16.62 -21.04
C GLU A 613 16.89 -16.99 -21.37
N LEU A 614 17.67 -17.35 -20.35
CA LEU A 614 19.02 -17.92 -20.50
C LEU A 614 19.03 -19.40 -20.92
N LYS A 615 17.85 -20.03 -21.07
CA LYS A 615 17.65 -21.44 -21.45
C LYS A 615 18.25 -22.46 -20.48
N ASP A 616 18.29 -22.11 -19.19
CA ASP A 616 18.64 -23.01 -18.09
C ASP A 616 17.39 -23.32 -17.25
N PRO A 617 16.60 -24.35 -17.61
CA PRO A 617 15.43 -24.75 -16.84
C PRO A 617 15.83 -25.34 -15.47
N THR A 618 17.07 -25.77 -15.27
CA THR A 618 17.50 -26.41 -14.02
C THR A 618 17.72 -25.38 -12.91
N GLU A 619 18.34 -24.25 -13.23
CA GLU A 619 18.40 -23.11 -12.33
C GLU A 619 17.04 -22.41 -12.20
N ALA A 620 16.26 -22.30 -13.27
CA ALA A 620 14.90 -21.74 -13.18
C ALA A 620 14.04 -22.49 -12.15
N LEU A 621 14.01 -23.83 -12.18
CA LEU A 621 13.29 -24.63 -11.19
C LEU A 621 13.82 -24.44 -9.77
N LYS A 622 15.14 -24.39 -9.54
CA LYS A 622 15.70 -24.10 -8.20
C LYS A 622 15.23 -22.74 -7.66
N ASN A 623 15.20 -21.72 -8.52
CA ASN A 623 14.80 -20.37 -8.13
C ASN A 623 13.29 -20.29 -7.88
N PHE A 624 12.45 -20.97 -8.67
CA PHE A 624 11.02 -21.13 -8.34
C PHE A 624 10.79 -21.89 -7.03
N ASN A 625 11.55 -22.94 -6.75
CA ASN A 625 11.45 -23.69 -5.49
C ASN A 625 11.76 -22.76 -4.31
N ARG A 626 12.83 -21.96 -4.41
CA ARG A 626 13.18 -21.00 -3.37
C ARG A 626 12.14 -19.89 -3.17
N ALA A 627 11.45 -19.47 -4.24
CA ALA A 627 10.31 -18.56 -4.14
C ALA A 627 9.14 -19.20 -3.36
N LEU A 628 8.86 -20.49 -3.59
CA LEU A 628 7.78 -21.23 -2.92
C LEU A 628 8.12 -21.65 -1.49
N GLU A 629 9.39 -21.85 -1.15
CA GLU A 629 9.87 -22.01 0.24
C GLU A 629 9.61 -20.75 1.09
N LEU A 630 9.69 -19.56 0.48
CA LEU A 630 9.46 -18.28 1.13
C LEU A 630 7.97 -17.86 1.13
N ASN A 631 7.25 -18.20 0.05
CA ASN A 631 5.80 -17.98 -0.06
C ASN A 631 5.14 -19.16 -0.81
N PRO A 632 4.59 -20.17 -0.10
CA PRO A 632 3.93 -21.32 -0.72
C PRO A 632 2.70 -20.96 -1.58
N ALA A 633 2.10 -19.79 -1.37
CA ALA A 633 0.95 -19.28 -2.12
C ALA A 633 1.35 -18.32 -3.27
N HIS A 634 2.63 -18.27 -3.67
CA HIS A 634 3.10 -17.40 -4.75
C HIS A 634 2.57 -17.85 -6.12
N LYS A 635 1.41 -17.32 -6.48
CA LYS A 635 0.59 -17.65 -7.66
C LYS A 635 1.40 -17.81 -8.96
N LEU A 636 2.20 -16.81 -9.33
CA LEU A 636 3.02 -16.84 -10.55
C LEU A 636 4.12 -17.91 -10.51
N ALA A 637 4.75 -18.14 -9.35
CA ALA A 637 5.76 -19.19 -9.19
C ALA A 637 5.16 -20.60 -9.25
N LEU A 638 3.97 -20.81 -8.65
CA LEU A 638 3.22 -22.07 -8.77
C LEU A 638 2.91 -22.39 -10.24
N PHE A 639 2.32 -21.42 -10.96
CA PHE A 639 1.87 -21.60 -12.34
C PHE A 639 3.03 -21.77 -13.33
N ASN A 640 3.98 -20.83 -13.36
CA ASN A 640 5.07 -20.84 -14.36
C ASN A 640 6.06 -22.00 -14.14
N SER A 641 6.29 -22.43 -12.89
CA SER A 641 7.13 -23.61 -12.66
C SER A 641 6.43 -24.93 -13.04
N ALA A 642 5.12 -25.04 -12.83
CA ALA A 642 4.36 -26.20 -13.29
C ALA A 642 4.29 -26.28 -14.82
N LEU A 643 4.16 -25.13 -15.51
CA LEU A 643 4.24 -25.06 -16.96
C LEU A 643 5.62 -25.49 -17.47
N LEU A 644 6.71 -24.97 -16.88
CA LEU A 644 8.08 -25.36 -17.23
C LEU A 644 8.34 -26.86 -17.00
N MET A 645 7.81 -27.44 -15.93
CA MET A 645 7.84 -28.88 -15.68
C MET A 645 7.06 -29.66 -16.76
N GLN A 646 5.89 -29.18 -17.18
CA GLN A 646 5.08 -29.82 -18.23
C GLN A 646 5.77 -29.76 -19.60
N GLU A 647 6.26 -28.58 -20.00
CA GLU A 647 6.96 -28.37 -21.28
C GLU A 647 8.25 -29.21 -21.40
N SER A 648 8.90 -29.54 -20.29
CA SER A 648 10.05 -30.45 -20.28
C SER A 648 9.71 -31.88 -20.74
N GLY A 649 8.42 -32.28 -20.65
CA GLY A 649 7.94 -33.62 -20.94
C GLY A 649 8.35 -34.71 -19.93
N ASP A 650 9.17 -34.38 -18.92
CA ASP A 650 9.69 -35.36 -17.96
C ASP A 650 8.59 -35.91 -17.05
N ALA A 651 8.29 -37.20 -17.20
CA ALA A 651 7.29 -37.91 -16.42
C ALA A 651 7.53 -37.83 -14.90
N ARG A 652 8.78 -37.63 -14.45
CA ARG A 652 9.15 -37.53 -13.04
C ARG A 652 8.66 -36.22 -12.39
N LEU A 653 8.51 -35.14 -13.16
CA LEU A 653 8.11 -33.82 -12.66
C LEU A 653 6.59 -33.62 -12.65
N ARG A 654 5.83 -34.42 -13.40
CA ARG A 654 4.37 -34.29 -13.53
C ARG A 654 3.59 -34.34 -12.19
N PRO A 655 3.92 -35.20 -11.20
CA PRO A 655 3.20 -35.21 -9.93
C PRO A 655 3.35 -33.89 -9.19
N GLU A 656 4.54 -33.28 -9.24
CA GLU A 656 4.84 -31.99 -8.62
C GLU A 656 4.19 -30.84 -9.40
N ALA A 657 4.26 -30.85 -10.73
CA ALA A 657 3.55 -29.88 -11.58
C ALA A 657 2.04 -29.89 -11.30
N LYS A 658 1.44 -31.08 -11.19
CA LYS A 658 0.03 -31.25 -10.81
C LYS A 658 -0.25 -30.71 -9.41
N GLN A 659 0.60 -30.99 -8.42
CA GLN A 659 0.45 -30.45 -7.07
C GLN A 659 0.50 -28.91 -7.04
N ARG A 660 1.44 -28.30 -7.79
CA ARG A 660 1.56 -26.84 -7.90
C ARG A 660 0.36 -26.21 -8.59
N LEU A 661 -0.15 -26.81 -9.66
CA LEU A 661 -1.38 -26.35 -10.33
C LEU A 661 -2.63 -26.54 -9.47
N LEU A 662 -2.74 -27.64 -8.71
CA LEU A 662 -3.82 -27.83 -7.73
C LEU A 662 -3.80 -26.80 -6.60
N HIS A 663 -2.61 -26.37 -6.17
CA HIS A 663 -2.48 -25.26 -5.22
C HIS A 663 -2.82 -23.92 -5.88
N TYR A 664 -2.35 -23.67 -7.10
CA TYR A 664 -2.67 -22.45 -7.85
C TYR A 664 -4.18 -22.27 -8.05
N VAL A 665 -4.93 -23.30 -8.48
CA VAL A 665 -6.40 -23.18 -8.66
C VAL A 665 -7.20 -23.13 -7.35
N LYS A 666 -6.56 -23.31 -6.19
CA LYS A 666 -7.14 -23.00 -4.88
C LYS A 666 -7.03 -21.50 -4.57
N GLU A 667 -5.91 -20.89 -4.95
CA GLU A 667 -5.60 -19.47 -4.73
C GLU A 667 -6.15 -18.55 -5.85
N GLU A 668 -6.37 -19.09 -7.04
CA GLU A 668 -7.03 -18.46 -8.21
C GLU A 668 -8.15 -19.36 -8.75
N PRO A 669 -9.28 -19.48 -8.04
CA PRO A 669 -10.34 -20.43 -8.40
C PRO A 669 -11.10 -20.08 -9.69
N GLN A 670 -10.93 -18.86 -10.21
CA GLN A 670 -11.60 -18.34 -11.42
C GLN A 670 -10.72 -18.38 -12.68
N ASP A 671 -9.40 -18.63 -12.57
CA ASP A 671 -8.53 -18.64 -13.76
C ASP A 671 -8.72 -19.93 -14.57
N SER A 672 -9.18 -19.79 -15.82
CA SER A 672 -9.41 -20.89 -16.74
C SER A 672 -8.12 -21.64 -17.10
N ASN A 673 -6.97 -20.98 -17.11
CA ASN A 673 -5.68 -21.52 -17.52
C ASN A 673 -5.14 -22.55 -16.52
N GLY A 674 -5.41 -22.38 -15.23
CA GLY A 674 -5.02 -23.36 -14.21
C GLY A 674 -5.71 -24.71 -14.44
N TYR A 675 -7.01 -24.69 -14.72
CA TYR A 675 -7.77 -25.91 -15.04
C TYR A 675 -7.44 -26.46 -16.43
N PHE A 676 -7.16 -25.61 -17.41
CA PHE A 676 -6.69 -26.07 -18.72
C PHE A 676 -5.39 -26.89 -18.60
N ASN A 677 -4.39 -26.37 -17.89
CA ASN A 677 -3.11 -27.08 -17.72
C ASN A 677 -3.22 -28.33 -16.84
N LEU A 678 -4.11 -28.36 -15.83
CA LEU A 678 -4.49 -29.60 -15.13
C LEU A 678 -5.12 -30.63 -16.08
N GLY A 679 -5.96 -30.18 -17.02
CA GLY A 679 -6.54 -31.01 -18.07
C GLY A 679 -5.45 -31.58 -19.00
N MET A 680 -4.53 -30.74 -19.47
CA MET A 680 -3.41 -31.16 -20.32
C MET A 680 -2.49 -32.17 -19.60
N LEU A 681 -2.10 -31.93 -18.35
CA LEU A 681 -1.32 -32.91 -17.56
C LEU A 681 -2.06 -34.24 -17.39
N ALA A 682 -3.38 -34.21 -17.19
CA ALA A 682 -4.18 -35.42 -17.13
C ALA A 682 -4.24 -36.16 -18.49
N MET A 683 -4.24 -35.45 -19.63
CA MET A 683 -4.10 -36.07 -20.95
C MET A 683 -2.72 -36.69 -21.16
N ASP A 684 -1.65 -36.00 -20.75
CA ASP A 684 -0.27 -36.51 -20.79
C ASP A 684 -0.10 -37.80 -19.96
N ASP A 685 -0.85 -37.92 -18.86
CA ASP A 685 -0.92 -39.09 -17.97
C ASP A 685 -1.98 -40.14 -18.39
N LYS A 686 -2.74 -39.93 -19.47
CA LYS A 686 -3.87 -40.78 -19.92
C LYS A 686 -5.00 -40.97 -18.89
N LYS A 687 -5.27 -39.95 -18.08
CA LYS A 687 -6.32 -39.91 -17.07
C LYS A 687 -7.56 -39.23 -17.66
N ASP A 688 -8.11 -39.83 -18.70
CA ASP A 688 -9.06 -39.18 -19.62
C ASP A 688 -10.31 -38.61 -18.92
N VAL A 689 -10.84 -39.29 -17.90
CA VAL A 689 -11.97 -38.81 -17.08
C VAL A 689 -11.61 -37.56 -16.27
N GLU A 690 -10.39 -37.50 -15.74
CA GLU A 690 -9.88 -36.32 -15.02
C GLU A 690 -9.63 -35.15 -16.00
N ALA A 691 -9.04 -35.45 -17.17
CA ALA A 691 -8.83 -34.47 -18.22
C ALA A 691 -10.17 -33.85 -18.70
N GLU A 692 -11.18 -34.70 -18.95
CA GLU A 692 -12.53 -34.27 -19.35
C GLU A 692 -13.16 -33.33 -18.30
N ALA A 693 -13.03 -33.66 -17.01
CA ALA A 693 -13.55 -32.86 -15.91
C ALA A 693 -12.87 -31.49 -15.78
N TRP A 694 -11.53 -31.44 -15.86
CA TRP A 694 -10.77 -30.18 -15.77
C TRP A 694 -11.01 -29.30 -17.01
N MET A 695 -11.00 -29.87 -18.22
CA MET A 695 -11.27 -29.12 -19.45
C MET A 695 -12.70 -28.53 -19.46
N LYS A 696 -13.70 -29.31 -19.01
CA LYS A 696 -15.07 -28.81 -18.78
C LYS A 696 -15.18 -27.76 -17.67
N LYS A 697 -14.20 -27.63 -16.76
CA LYS A 697 -14.16 -26.54 -15.78
C LYS A 697 -13.55 -25.27 -16.39
N ALA A 698 -12.46 -25.40 -17.13
CA ALA A 698 -11.85 -24.30 -17.87
C ALA A 698 -12.85 -23.63 -18.84
N ILE A 699 -13.60 -24.43 -19.61
CA ILE A 699 -14.62 -23.93 -20.57
C ILE A 699 -15.81 -23.29 -19.84
N ARG A 700 -16.20 -23.76 -18.65
CA ARG A 700 -17.28 -23.13 -17.85
C ARG A 700 -16.90 -21.76 -17.29
N LEU A 701 -15.61 -21.52 -17.02
CA LEU A 701 -15.09 -20.22 -16.61
C LEU A 701 -14.86 -19.30 -17.81
N GLN A 702 -14.44 -19.86 -18.95
CA GLN A 702 -14.19 -19.13 -20.19
C GLN A 702 -14.78 -19.89 -21.40
N PRO A 703 -16.03 -19.60 -21.79
CA PRO A 703 -16.72 -20.32 -22.87
C PRO A 703 -16.02 -20.24 -24.23
N ASN A 704 -15.26 -19.17 -24.50
CA ASN A 704 -14.52 -18.98 -25.74
C ASN A 704 -13.06 -19.48 -25.68
N PHE A 705 -12.68 -20.36 -24.74
CA PHE A 705 -11.29 -20.80 -24.61
C PHE A 705 -10.89 -21.78 -25.75
N ARG A 706 -10.43 -21.23 -26.88
CA ARG A 706 -9.98 -21.93 -28.11
C ARG A 706 -9.22 -23.23 -27.82
N SER A 707 -8.17 -23.17 -26.99
CA SER A 707 -7.33 -24.32 -26.66
C SER A 707 -8.05 -25.38 -25.84
N ALA A 708 -8.90 -25.00 -24.89
CA ALA A 708 -9.64 -25.95 -24.05
C ALA A 708 -10.74 -26.67 -24.86
N LEU A 709 -11.50 -25.92 -25.68
CA LEU A 709 -12.50 -26.47 -26.58
C LEU A 709 -11.89 -27.49 -27.56
N PHE A 710 -10.81 -27.12 -28.25
CA PHE A 710 -10.15 -28.01 -29.21
C PHE A 710 -9.56 -29.25 -28.55
N ASN A 711 -8.90 -29.12 -27.38
CA ASN A 711 -8.34 -30.29 -26.68
C ASN A 711 -9.42 -31.18 -26.06
N LEU A 712 -10.58 -30.67 -25.64
CA LEU A 712 -11.72 -31.50 -25.22
C LEU A 712 -12.32 -32.29 -26.40
N ALA A 713 -12.51 -31.65 -27.57
CA ALA A 713 -12.96 -32.34 -28.77
C ALA A 713 -11.96 -33.43 -29.23
N LEU A 714 -10.66 -33.13 -29.16
CA LEU A 714 -9.58 -34.06 -29.45
C LEU A 714 -9.52 -35.22 -28.44
N LEU A 715 -9.77 -34.97 -27.15
CA LEU A 715 -9.85 -36.00 -26.12
C LEU A 715 -11.03 -36.96 -26.39
N TYR A 716 -12.21 -36.45 -26.70
CA TYR A 716 -13.36 -37.27 -27.07
C TYR A 716 -13.09 -38.14 -28.31
N SER A 717 -12.46 -37.57 -29.35
CA SER A 717 -12.07 -38.33 -30.55
C SER A 717 -10.96 -39.37 -30.28
N GLN A 718 -10.11 -39.18 -29.28
CA GLN A 718 -9.11 -40.18 -28.91
C GLN A 718 -9.64 -41.27 -27.97
N THR A 719 -10.82 -41.07 -27.37
CA THR A 719 -11.42 -41.98 -26.38
C THR A 719 -12.62 -42.78 -26.91
N GLY A 720 -12.93 -42.71 -28.21
CA GLY A 720 -14.09 -43.38 -28.79
C GLY A 720 -15.44 -42.76 -28.38
N LYS A 721 -15.44 -41.43 -28.15
CA LYS A 721 -16.62 -40.63 -27.79
C LYS A 721 -16.92 -39.57 -28.87
N GLU A 722 -16.67 -39.87 -30.13
CA GLU A 722 -16.64 -38.92 -31.25
C GLU A 722 -17.89 -38.03 -31.34
N LEU A 723 -19.09 -38.58 -31.13
CA LEU A 723 -20.35 -37.81 -31.16
C LEU A 723 -20.41 -36.74 -30.06
N MET A 724 -19.74 -36.93 -28.92
CA MET A 724 -19.63 -35.93 -27.83
C MET A 724 -18.71 -34.76 -28.21
N ALA A 725 -17.87 -34.89 -29.24
CA ALA A 725 -17.04 -33.81 -29.74
C ALA A 725 -17.82 -32.82 -30.63
N LEU A 726 -18.92 -33.25 -31.29
CA LEU A 726 -19.65 -32.39 -32.22
C LEU A 726 -20.18 -31.09 -31.58
N PRO A 727 -20.81 -31.09 -30.38
CA PRO A 727 -21.23 -29.84 -29.73
C PRO A 727 -20.05 -28.94 -29.35
N VAL A 728 -18.95 -29.52 -28.88
CA VAL A 728 -17.75 -28.77 -28.48
C VAL A 728 -17.04 -28.16 -29.70
N LEU A 729 -17.08 -28.85 -30.85
CA LEU A 729 -16.62 -28.34 -32.14
C LEU A 729 -17.56 -27.27 -32.70
N GLU A 730 -18.85 -27.33 -32.41
CA GLU A 730 -19.81 -26.28 -32.77
C GLU A 730 -19.60 -25.01 -31.96
N ASP A 731 -19.38 -25.11 -30.64
CA ASP A 731 -18.96 -23.97 -29.83
C ASP A 731 -17.60 -23.41 -30.29
N LEU A 732 -16.61 -24.28 -30.56
CA LEU A 732 -15.30 -23.87 -31.09
C LEU A 732 -15.43 -23.08 -32.40
N LEU A 733 -16.20 -23.59 -33.35
CA LEU A 733 -16.35 -22.97 -34.68
C LEU A 733 -17.31 -21.79 -34.69
N ARG A 734 -18.20 -21.67 -33.70
CA ARG A 734 -19.01 -20.48 -33.45
C ARG A 734 -18.17 -19.30 -32.94
N TYR A 735 -17.18 -19.56 -32.09
CA TYR A 735 -16.24 -18.54 -31.62
C TYR A 735 -15.05 -18.32 -32.59
N TYR A 736 -14.62 -19.36 -33.31
CA TYR A 736 -13.46 -19.36 -34.20
C TYR A 736 -13.78 -20.06 -35.54
N PRO A 737 -14.51 -19.42 -36.47
CA PRO A 737 -14.85 -20.00 -37.78
C PRO A 737 -13.61 -20.32 -38.64
N ASP A 738 -12.45 -19.72 -38.32
CA ASP A 738 -11.14 -19.94 -38.94
C ASP A 738 -10.45 -21.25 -38.52
N HIS A 739 -11.02 -22.01 -37.58
CA HIS A 739 -10.29 -23.08 -36.90
C HIS A 739 -10.14 -24.36 -37.76
N ILE A 740 -9.26 -24.34 -38.76
CA ILE A 740 -9.01 -25.43 -39.73
C ILE A 740 -8.93 -26.82 -39.06
N LYS A 741 -8.13 -26.99 -37.99
CA LYS A 741 -8.02 -28.29 -37.29
C LYS A 741 -9.34 -28.77 -36.66
N GLY A 742 -10.23 -27.84 -36.32
CA GLY A 742 -11.57 -28.10 -35.81
C GLY A 742 -12.56 -28.43 -36.92
N LEU A 743 -12.48 -27.72 -38.06
CA LEU A 743 -13.23 -28.07 -39.28
C LEU A 743 -12.86 -29.47 -39.78
N ILE A 744 -11.57 -29.84 -39.78
CA ILE A 744 -11.10 -31.18 -40.16
C ILE A 744 -11.73 -32.22 -39.23
N LEU A 745 -11.59 -32.05 -37.91
CA LEU A 745 -12.11 -33.00 -36.93
C LEU A 745 -13.64 -33.11 -36.98
N LYS A 746 -14.35 -31.99 -37.19
CA LYS A 746 -15.81 -32.00 -37.36
C LYS A 746 -16.21 -32.74 -38.63
N GLY A 747 -15.56 -32.45 -39.76
CA GLY A 747 -15.82 -33.10 -41.04
C GLY A 747 -15.57 -34.61 -41.00
N ASP A 748 -14.45 -35.04 -40.41
CA ASP A 748 -14.14 -36.47 -40.22
C ASP A 748 -15.22 -37.16 -39.34
N ILE A 749 -15.68 -36.54 -38.25
CA ILE A 749 -16.73 -37.14 -37.40
C ILE A 749 -18.10 -37.17 -38.10
N LEU A 750 -18.48 -36.10 -38.79
CA LEU A 750 -19.73 -36.05 -39.56
C LEU A 750 -19.76 -37.12 -40.66
N MET A 751 -18.66 -37.28 -41.40
CA MET A 751 -18.54 -38.27 -42.48
C MET A 751 -18.57 -39.71 -41.93
N ASN A 752 -17.67 -40.05 -41.01
CA ASN A 752 -17.46 -41.45 -40.61
C ASN A 752 -18.49 -41.93 -39.55
N GLN A 753 -18.94 -41.07 -38.63
CA GLN A 753 -19.81 -41.50 -37.50
C GLN A 753 -21.28 -41.10 -37.66
N LYS A 754 -21.56 -39.92 -38.23
CA LYS A 754 -22.95 -39.46 -38.45
C LYS A 754 -23.49 -39.82 -39.84
N LYS A 755 -22.62 -40.21 -40.78
CA LYS A 755 -22.89 -40.38 -42.23
C LYS A 755 -23.53 -39.12 -42.86
N ASP A 756 -23.19 -37.96 -42.31
CA ASP A 756 -23.66 -36.64 -42.71
C ASP A 756 -22.68 -36.06 -43.75
N ILE A 757 -22.79 -36.60 -44.97
CA ILE A 757 -21.89 -36.28 -46.10
C ILE A 757 -21.98 -34.78 -46.44
N VAL A 758 -23.17 -34.19 -46.39
CA VAL A 758 -23.38 -32.76 -46.69
C VAL A 758 -22.72 -31.87 -45.64
N GLY A 759 -22.90 -32.16 -44.35
CA GLY A 759 -22.24 -31.41 -43.28
C GLY A 759 -20.71 -31.56 -43.30
N ALA A 760 -20.20 -32.75 -43.65
CA ALA A 760 -18.77 -32.99 -43.82
C ALA A 760 -18.20 -32.20 -45.02
N LYS A 761 -18.90 -32.22 -46.15
CA LYS A 761 -18.57 -31.46 -47.37
C LYS A 761 -18.42 -29.97 -47.09
N MET A 762 -19.41 -29.36 -46.42
CA MET A 762 -19.35 -27.95 -46.01
C MET A 762 -18.14 -27.64 -45.12
N CYS A 763 -17.72 -28.57 -44.24
CA CYS A 763 -16.54 -28.38 -43.41
C CYS A 763 -15.23 -28.39 -44.25
N PHE A 764 -15.11 -29.29 -45.23
CA PHE A 764 -13.91 -29.39 -46.07
C PHE A 764 -13.85 -28.31 -47.16
N GLU A 765 -14.99 -27.94 -47.77
CA GLU A 765 -15.08 -26.78 -48.66
C GLU A 765 -14.72 -25.50 -47.91
N LYS A 766 -15.17 -25.32 -46.65
CA LYS A 766 -14.81 -24.16 -45.84
C LYS A 766 -13.31 -24.10 -45.48
N ILE A 767 -12.63 -25.23 -45.35
CA ILE A 767 -11.17 -25.25 -45.20
C ILE A 767 -10.47 -24.72 -46.46
N LEU A 768 -10.97 -25.05 -47.65
CA LEU A 768 -10.37 -24.58 -48.92
C LEU A 768 -10.69 -23.12 -49.24
N GLU A 769 -11.77 -22.55 -48.70
CA GLU A 769 -11.97 -21.10 -48.69
C GLU A 769 -10.93 -20.35 -47.83
N LEU A 770 -10.48 -20.97 -46.72
CA LEU A 770 -9.53 -20.39 -45.76
C LEU A 770 -8.06 -20.64 -46.17
N ASP A 771 -7.77 -21.82 -46.71
CA ASP A 771 -6.46 -22.29 -47.16
C ASP A 771 -6.64 -23.17 -48.42
N PRO A 772 -6.61 -22.57 -49.63
CA PRO A 772 -6.77 -23.31 -50.88
C PRO A 772 -5.70 -24.40 -51.14
N ASN A 773 -4.58 -24.35 -50.42
CA ASN A 773 -3.48 -25.30 -50.52
C ASN A 773 -3.55 -26.41 -49.46
N ASN A 774 -4.63 -26.48 -48.66
CA ASN A 774 -4.74 -27.44 -47.58
C ASN A 774 -4.89 -28.88 -48.10
N VAL A 775 -3.76 -29.60 -48.22
CA VAL A 775 -3.71 -30.97 -48.75
C VAL A 775 -4.69 -31.91 -48.03
N GLN A 776 -4.76 -31.85 -46.69
CA GLN A 776 -5.65 -32.71 -45.91
C GLN A 776 -7.13 -32.35 -46.12
N GLY A 777 -7.47 -31.05 -46.11
CA GLY A 777 -8.83 -30.59 -46.43
C GLY A 777 -9.27 -30.99 -47.84
N LYS A 778 -8.41 -30.79 -48.84
CA LYS A 778 -8.72 -31.16 -50.23
C LYS A 778 -8.85 -32.66 -50.40
N HIS A 779 -7.93 -33.45 -49.85
CA HIS A 779 -8.01 -34.91 -49.83
C HIS A 779 -9.35 -35.39 -49.25
N ASN A 780 -9.73 -34.88 -48.07
CA ASN A 780 -10.98 -35.29 -47.42
C ASN A 780 -12.22 -34.87 -48.22
N LEU A 781 -12.20 -33.74 -48.93
CA LEU A 781 -13.25 -33.38 -49.88
C LEU A 781 -13.32 -34.35 -51.08
N CYS A 782 -12.19 -34.90 -51.52
CA CYS A 782 -12.19 -35.95 -52.56
C CYS A 782 -12.78 -37.28 -52.06
N VAL A 783 -12.57 -37.63 -50.79
CA VAL A 783 -13.24 -38.79 -50.14
C VAL A 783 -14.74 -38.54 -50.06
N VAL A 784 -15.19 -37.33 -49.72
CA VAL A 784 -16.61 -36.95 -49.76
C VAL A 784 -17.21 -37.18 -51.16
N TYR A 785 -16.54 -36.82 -52.26
CA TYR A 785 -17.05 -37.11 -53.61
C TYR A 785 -17.16 -38.62 -53.93
N PHE A 786 -16.30 -39.45 -53.33
CA PHE A 786 -16.40 -40.91 -53.44
C PHE A 786 -17.62 -41.46 -52.69
N GLU A 787 -17.91 -40.94 -51.49
CA GLU A 787 -19.12 -41.28 -50.72
C GLU A 787 -20.41 -40.75 -51.37
N GLU A 788 -20.36 -39.59 -52.05
CA GLU A 788 -21.44 -39.09 -52.93
C GLU A 788 -21.63 -39.95 -54.19
N LYS A 789 -20.78 -40.98 -54.41
CA LYS A 789 -20.73 -41.85 -55.60
C LYS A 789 -20.36 -41.14 -56.92
N ASP A 790 -19.96 -39.87 -56.87
CA ASP A 790 -19.40 -39.14 -58.02
C ASP A 790 -17.92 -39.51 -58.22
N LEU A 791 -17.70 -40.74 -58.69
CA LEU A 791 -16.36 -41.31 -58.85
C LEU A 791 -15.49 -40.51 -59.83
N ILE A 792 -16.09 -39.87 -60.84
CA ILE A 792 -15.37 -39.05 -61.83
C ILE A 792 -14.82 -37.78 -61.18
N LYS A 793 -15.65 -37.10 -60.37
CA LYS A 793 -15.21 -35.92 -59.61
C LYS A 793 -14.26 -36.28 -58.48
N ALA A 794 -14.44 -37.45 -57.84
CA ALA A 794 -13.49 -38.00 -56.86
C ALA A 794 -12.12 -38.26 -57.50
N GLU A 795 -12.06 -38.92 -58.67
CA GLU A 795 -10.81 -39.15 -59.39
C GLU A 795 -10.11 -37.84 -59.75
N LYS A 796 -10.85 -36.90 -60.38
CA LYS A 796 -10.31 -35.58 -60.74
C LYS A 796 -9.75 -34.84 -59.51
N CYS A 797 -10.50 -34.84 -58.41
CA CYS A 797 -10.09 -34.22 -57.15
C CYS A 797 -8.81 -34.86 -56.58
N LEU A 798 -8.70 -36.19 -56.61
CA LEU A 798 -7.51 -36.91 -56.16
C LEU A 798 -6.29 -36.66 -57.05
N VAL A 799 -6.46 -36.57 -58.37
CA VAL A 799 -5.38 -36.17 -59.31
C VAL A 799 -4.90 -34.75 -59.01
N GLU A 800 -5.80 -33.78 -58.83
CA GLU A 800 -5.42 -32.42 -58.47
C GLU A 800 -4.76 -32.32 -57.08
N THR A 801 -5.16 -33.17 -56.13
CA THR A 801 -4.58 -33.16 -54.77
C THR A 801 -3.22 -33.84 -54.73
N LEU A 802 -3.03 -34.91 -55.50
CA LEU A 802 -1.73 -35.54 -55.72
C LEU A 802 -0.75 -34.59 -56.42
N ALA A 803 -1.22 -33.72 -57.32
CA ALA A 803 -0.40 -32.68 -57.93
C ALA A 803 0.08 -31.62 -56.92
N LEU A 804 -0.67 -31.36 -55.85
CA LEU A 804 -0.26 -30.49 -54.73
C LEU A 804 0.67 -31.22 -53.73
N ALA A 805 0.54 -32.53 -53.60
CA ALA A 805 1.30 -33.35 -52.64
C ALA A 805 1.80 -34.68 -53.26
N PRO A 806 2.76 -34.63 -54.22
CA PRO A 806 3.17 -35.80 -55.01
C PRO A 806 3.96 -36.86 -54.21
N HIS A 807 4.24 -36.62 -52.94
CA HIS A 807 4.95 -37.54 -52.04
C HIS A 807 4.03 -38.29 -51.07
N GLU A 808 2.73 -37.97 -51.04
CA GLU A 808 1.79 -38.57 -50.08
C GLU A 808 1.14 -39.84 -50.62
N GLU A 809 1.77 -40.99 -50.32
CA GLU A 809 1.37 -42.31 -50.85
C GLU A 809 -0.12 -42.65 -50.65
N TYR A 810 -0.74 -42.19 -49.56
CA TYR A 810 -2.15 -42.50 -49.29
C TYR A 810 -3.10 -41.91 -50.34
N ILE A 811 -2.77 -40.73 -50.89
CA ILE A 811 -3.56 -40.08 -51.95
C ILE A 811 -3.46 -40.89 -53.25
N GLN A 812 -2.26 -41.38 -53.59
CA GLN A 812 -2.04 -42.26 -54.73
C GLN A 812 -2.76 -43.62 -54.58
N ARG A 813 -2.77 -44.18 -53.36
CA ARG A 813 -3.51 -45.42 -53.05
C ARG A 813 -5.02 -45.23 -53.22
N HIS A 814 -5.58 -44.14 -52.68
CA HIS A 814 -7.01 -43.84 -52.85
C HIS A 814 -7.37 -43.58 -54.33
N LEU A 815 -6.53 -42.87 -55.09
CA LEU A 815 -6.72 -42.67 -56.53
C LEU A 815 -6.80 -44.00 -57.30
N ASN A 816 -5.97 -44.98 -56.93
CA ASN A 816 -6.00 -46.31 -57.55
C ASN A 816 -7.29 -47.08 -57.19
N ILE A 817 -7.81 -46.94 -55.96
CA ILE A 817 -9.08 -47.54 -55.53
C ILE A 817 -10.26 -46.95 -56.32
N VAL A 818 -10.33 -45.62 -56.47
CA VAL A 818 -11.38 -44.96 -57.26
C VAL A 818 -11.36 -45.44 -58.71
N ARG A 819 -10.18 -45.47 -59.35
CA ARG A 819 -10.00 -45.97 -60.72
C ARG A 819 -10.43 -47.42 -60.90
N SER A 820 -10.07 -48.29 -59.96
CA SER A 820 -10.51 -49.69 -59.96
C SER A 820 -12.04 -49.81 -59.91
N LYS A 821 -12.70 -49.00 -59.07
CA LYS A 821 -14.16 -49.04 -58.92
C LYS A 821 -14.91 -48.44 -60.12
N ILE A 822 -14.34 -47.44 -60.80
CA ILE A 822 -14.84 -46.95 -62.11
C ILE A 822 -14.77 -48.08 -63.14
N ALA A 823 -13.63 -48.75 -63.25
CA ALA A 823 -13.44 -49.85 -64.21
C ALA A 823 -14.39 -51.04 -63.96
N SER A 824 -14.67 -51.39 -62.70
CA SER A 824 -15.62 -52.46 -62.37
C SER A 824 -17.07 -52.12 -62.74
N LEU A 825 -17.49 -50.86 -62.64
CA LEU A 825 -18.86 -50.44 -62.96
C LEU A 825 -19.11 -50.41 -64.48
N GLY A 826 -18.14 -49.90 -65.26
CA GLY A 826 -18.23 -49.88 -66.72
C GLY A 826 -18.29 -51.27 -67.38
N ALA A 827 -17.91 -52.33 -66.66
CA ALA A 827 -18.07 -53.72 -67.10
C ALA A 827 -19.50 -54.26 -66.91
N VAL A 828 -20.31 -53.69 -66.00
CA VAL A 828 -21.67 -54.16 -65.70
C VAL A 828 -22.68 -53.60 -66.72
N GLU A 829 -22.55 -52.34 -67.12
CA GLU A 829 -23.47 -51.69 -68.07
C GLU A 829 -23.45 -52.32 -69.47
N GLN A 830 -22.39 -53.05 -69.83
CA GLN A 830 -22.31 -53.79 -71.10
C GLN A 830 -23.11 -55.10 -71.12
N SER A 831 -23.77 -55.49 -70.02
CA SER A 831 -24.45 -56.79 -69.90
C SER A 831 -25.97 -56.77 -70.15
N SER A 832 -26.59 -55.61 -70.38
CA SER A 832 -28.06 -55.48 -70.41
C SER A 832 -28.63 -54.59 -71.52
N LEU A 833 -28.87 -55.18 -72.71
CA LEU A 833 -30.10 -55.08 -73.54
C LEU A 833 -29.91 -55.83 -74.89
N PRO A 834 -30.98 -56.39 -75.51
CA PRO A 834 -30.86 -57.31 -76.65
C PRO A 834 -30.93 -56.62 -78.04
N SER A 835 -30.79 -57.44 -79.09
CA SER A 835 -30.73 -57.06 -80.50
C SER A 835 -32.07 -56.75 -81.17
N ASP A 836 -32.12 -55.65 -81.93
CA ASP A 836 -32.65 -55.50 -83.31
C ASP A 836 -32.67 -53.99 -83.67
N GLY A 837 -32.63 -53.52 -84.92
CA GLY A 837 -32.42 -54.20 -86.20
C GLY A 837 -32.55 -53.20 -87.38
N THR A 838 -31.84 -53.46 -88.49
CA THR A 838 -31.91 -52.77 -89.81
C THR A 838 -31.42 -51.31 -89.97
N ALA A 839 -30.85 -51.09 -91.16
CA ALA A 839 -30.09 -49.94 -91.69
C ALA A 839 -31.00 -48.76 -92.18
N ALA A 840 -30.54 -47.65 -92.81
CA ALA A 840 -29.28 -47.42 -93.53
C ALA A 840 -28.91 -45.93 -93.75
N THR A 841 -27.62 -45.70 -94.12
CA THR A 841 -27.02 -44.51 -94.81
C THR A 841 -27.08 -43.11 -94.15
N GLY A 842 -26.05 -42.25 -94.23
CA GLY A 842 -24.66 -42.44 -94.67
C GLY A 842 -23.89 -41.13 -94.97
N ALA A 843 -22.58 -41.09 -94.62
CA ALA A 843 -21.56 -40.07 -94.99
C ALA A 843 -21.75 -38.62 -94.44
N LYS A 844 -20.73 -37.75 -94.27
CA LYS A 844 -19.25 -37.88 -94.25
C LYS A 844 -18.61 -36.73 -93.43
N LYS A 845 -17.33 -36.87 -93.05
CA LYS A 845 -16.52 -35.89 -92.26
C LYS A 845 -16.30 -34.53 -92.95
N LYS A 846 -16.02 -33.49 -92.16
CA LYS A 846 -15.14 -32.35 -92.52
C LYS A 846 -14.35 -31.82 -91.31
N SER A 847 -13.28 -31.05 -91.56
CA SER A 847 -12.32 -30.55 -90.56
C SER A 847 -11.58 -29.28 -91.07
N PHE A 848 -10.69 -28.72 -90.23
CA PHE A 848 -9.78 -27.55 -90.40
C PHE A 848 -10.27 -26.14 -89.98
N GLN A 849 -9.58 -25.58 -88.96
CA GLN A 849 -8.73 -24.35 -88.99
C GLN A 849 -9.15 -23.15 -89.89
N ASN A 850 -8.93 -21.86 -89.54
CA ASN A 850 -7.70 -21.27 -88.96
C ASN A 850 -7.82 -19.78 -88.49
N LEU A 851 -6.83 -19.32 -87.70
CA LEU A 851 -6.18 -17.98 -87.62
C LEU A 851 -6.90 -16.62 -87.32
N LYS A 852 -6.42 -15.95 -86.25
CA LYS A 852 -5.98 -14.51 -86.08
C LYS A 852 -6.79 -13.30 -86.61
N GLU A 853 -6.91 -12.26 -85.77
CA GLU A 853 -5.98 -11.08 -85.79
C GLU A 853 -6.07 -10.20 -84.50
N ALA A 854 -5.29 -9.11 -84.39
CA ALA A 854 -5.17 -8.26 -83.19
C ALA A 854 -4.62 -6.82 -83.46
N LYS A 855 -5.03 -5.82 -82.64
CA LYS A 855 -4.40 -4.50 -82.37
C LYS A 855 -5.25 -3.70 -81.34
N ARG A 856 -4.83 -2.59 -80.69
CA ARG A 856 -3.54 -2.08 -80.13
C ARG A 856 -3.76 -0.62 -79.64
N GLU A 857 -3.21 -0.21 -78.49
CA GLU A 857 -2.50 1.08 -78.18
C GLU A 857 -2.27 1.26 -76.65
N LYS A 858 -1.05 1.57 -76.17
CA LYS A 858 -0.42 2.87 -75.79
C LYS A 858 -1.04 3.52 -74.52
N THR A 859 -0.28 4.18 -73.63
CA THR A 859 0.83 5.16 -73.83
C THR A 859 1.97 5.03 -72.78
N THR A 860 3.03 5.83 -72.90
CA THR A 860 4.37 5.70 -72.29
C THR A 860 4.69 6.78 -71.23
N THR A 861 5.63 6.50 -70.31
CA THR A 861 6.49 7.51 -69.66
C THR A 861 7.90 6.96 -69.35
N GLN A 862 8.90 7.85 -69.25
CA GLN A 862 10.33 7.58 -68.90
C GLN A 862 10.58 8.00 -67.41
N SER A 863 11.73 7.88 -66.74
CA SER A 863 13.13 7.44 -67.00
C SER A 863 13.69 6.73 -65.71
N THR A 864 14.97 6.52 -65.35
CA THR A 864 16.38 6.76 -65.81
C THR A 864 17.26 5.66 -65.13
N VAL A 865 18.44 5.21 -65.63
CA VAL A 865 19.82 5.73 -65.46
C VAL A 865 20.17 6.04 -63.98
N ASP A 866 21.19 5.45 -63.31
CA ASP A 866 22.58 5.21 -63.75
C ASP A 866 23.40 4.11 -62.99
N ASN A 867 24.58 3.75 -63.51
CA ASN A 867 25.89 3.35 -62.90
C ASN A 867 26.01 2.70 -61.46
N LYS A 868 26.96 1.80 -61.11
CA LYS A 868 27.96 0.99 -61.87
C LYS A 868 28.66 -0.11 -61.01
N GLU A 869 29.10 -1.17 -61.68
CA GLU A 869 30.28 -2.05 -61.43
C GLU A 869 30.90 -2.23 -60.01
N HIS A 870 30.98 -3.49 -59.55
CA HIS A 870 32.29 -4.18 -59.51
C HIS A 870 32.23 -5.72 -59.64
N SER A 871 33.31 -6.29 -60.19
CA SER A 871 33.48 -7.72 -60.54
C SER A 871 33.88 -8.61 -59.34
N LYS A 872 33.87 -9.95 -59.35
CA LYS A 872 34.48 -10.86 -60.35
C LYS A 872 33.98 -12.33 -60.26
N ASN A 873 34.05 -13.05 -61.39
CA ASN A 873 33.83 -14.50 -61.48
C ASN A 873 35.06 -15.31 -61.02
N LYS A 874 34.87 -16.49 -60.40
CA LYS A 874 35.08 -17.82 -61.05
C LYS A 874 34.78 -19.03 -60.14
N LYS A 875 34.36 -20.13 -60.78
CA LYS A 875 34.14 -21.53 -60.34
C LYS A 875 35.21 -22.43 -61.01
N PRO A 876 35.25 -23.77 -60.87
CA PRO A 876 34.84 -24.68 -59.76
C PRO A 876 35.91 -25.79 -59.45
N THR A 877 35.67 -26.60 -58.40
CA THR A 877 35.96 -28.07 -58.23
C THR A 877 35.64 -28.45 -56.77
N GLU A 878 35.66 -29.72 -56.35
CA GLU A 878 34.79 -30.86 -56.63
C GLU A 878 34.90 -31.88 -55.46
N LYS A 879 33.91 -32.75 -55.33
CA LYS A 879 33.56 -33.62 -54.18
C LYS A 879 34.63 -34.63 -53.68
N SER A 880 34.60 -34.91 -52.38
CA SER A 880 34.49 -36.29 -51.81
C SER A 880 33.93 -36.23 -50.36
N ILE A 881 32.84 -36.93 -50.00
CA ILE A 881 32.78 -38.23 -49.25
C ILE A 881 33.89 -38.42 -48.19
N VAL A 882 33.65 -38.88 -46.95
CA VAL A 882 32.49 -39.50 -46.23
C VAL A 882 32.45 -38.92 -44.78
N ASP A 883 31.49 -39.12 -43.85
CA ASP A 883 30.19 -39.82 -43.76
C ASP A 883 29.33 -39.19 -42.61
N LYS A 884 28.14 -39.73 -42.28
CA LYS A 884 27.51 -39.58 -40.93
C LYS A 884 26.44 -40.62 -40.57
N GLU A 885 26.53 -41.16 -39.35
CA GLU A 885 25.64 -42.20 -38.81
C GLU A 885 24.17 -41.77 -38.67
N THR A 886 23.25 -42.74 -38.77
CA THR A 886 21.81 -42.50 -38.62
C THR A 886 21.39 -42.51 -37.14
N PRO A 887 20.76 -41.43 -36.62
CA PRO A 887 20.15 -41.47 -35.31
C PRO A 887 18.90 -42.36 -35.33
N LYS A 888 18.80 -43.28 -34.35
CA LYS A 888 17.65 -44.17 -34.21
C LYS A 888 16.36 -43.37 -33.98
N LYS A 889 15.32 -43.63 -34.78
CA LYS A 889 14.01 -42.98 -34.65
C LYS A 889 13.41 -43.17 -33.25
N SER A 890 12.71 -42.14 -32.79
CA SER A 890 12.19 -42.08 -31.43
C SER A 890 10.99 -43.02 -31.23
N THR A 891 10.81 -43.48 -29.99
CA THR A 891 9.62 -44.25 -29.57
C THR A 891 8.31 -43.47 -29.69
N LYS A 892 8.37 -42.17 -29.98
CA LYS A 892 7.22 -41.29 -30.27
C LYS A 892 6.82 -41.40 -31.74
N GLU A 893 7.77 -41.30 -32.67
CA GLU A 893 7.53 -41.54 -34.10
C GLU A 893 6.99 -42.95 -34.37
N ILE A 894 7.54 -43.97 -33.69
CA ILE A 894 7.05 -45.35 -33.82
C ILE A 894 5.57 -45.43 -33.40
N LYS A 895 5.20 -44.80 -32.28
CA LYS A 895 3.81 -44.77 -31.79
C LYS A 895 2.88 -43.95 -32.70
N ASP A 896 3.33 -42.86 -33.31
CA ASP A 896 2.52 -42.11 -34.27
C ASP A 896 2.34 -42.86 -35.59
N ILE A 897 3.36 -43.60 -36.05
CA ILE A 897 3.24 -44.55 -37.18
C ILE A 897 2.25 -45.67 -36.83
N GLU A 898 2.30 -46.20 -35.62
CA GLU A 898 1.42 -47.27 -35.13
C GLU A 898 -0.03 -46.78 -34.99
N LYS A 899 -0.25 -45.56 -34.47
CA LYS A 899 -1.58 -44.91 -34.44
C LYS A 899 -2.15 -44.69 -35.85
N LYS A 900 -1.32 -44.21 -36.78
CA LYS A 900 -1.70 -44.06 -38.21
C LYS A 900 -2.01 -45.42 -38.86
N ARG A 901 -1.25 -46.46 -38.53
CA ARG A 901 -1.45 -47.84 -39.02
C ARG A 901 -2.78 -48.43 -38.52
N VAL A 902 -3.11 -48.24 -37.24
CA VAL A 902 -4.40 -48.71 -36.66
C VAL A 902 -5.59 -47.93 -37.25
N ALA A 903 -5.46 -46.61 -37.45
CA ALA A 903 -6.50 -45.81 -38.11
C ALA A 903 -6.70 -46.21 -39.59
N ALA A 904 -5.62 -46.53 -40.30
CA ALA A 904 -5.69 -47.05 -41.67
C ALA A 904 -6.30 -48.46 -41.73
N LEU A 905 -5.97 -49.35 -40.77
CA LEU A 905 -6.56 -50.69 -40.67
C LEU A 905 -8.07 -50.62 -40.41
N LYS A 906 -8.54 -49.78 -39.46
CA LYS A 906 -9.99 -49.59 -39.26
C LYS A 906 -10.71 -49.10 -40.52
N ARG A 907 -10.14 -48.14 -41.25
CA ARG A 907 -10.71 -47.67 -42.54
C ARG A 907 -10.68 -48.76 -43.61
N LEU A 908 -9.71 -49.69 -43.60
CA LEU A 908 -9.70 -50.84 -44.49
C LEU A 908 -10.78 -51.86 -44.12
N GLU A 909 -10.90 -52.24 -42.85
CA GLU A 909 -11.95 -53.16 -42.35
C GLU A 909 -13.36 -52.62 -42.64
N GLU A 910 -13.58 -51.32 -42.44
CA GLU A 910 -14.87 -50.65 -42.70
C GLU A 910 -15.19 -50.58 -44.21
N ILE A 911 -14.18 -50.34 -45.06
CA ILE A 911 -14.34 -50.38 -46.53
C ILE A 911 -14.55 -51.81 -47.04
N GLU A 912 -13.85 -52.82 -46.52
CA GLU A 912 -14.08 -54.22 -46.88
C GLU A 912 -15.49 -54.67 -46.52
N ARG A 913 -16.03 -54.23 -45.38
CA ARG A 913 -17.42 -54.50 -45.00
C ARG A 913 -18.43 -53.90 -45.97
N ILE A 914 -18.24 -52.63 -46.32
CA ILE A 914 -19.07 -51.89 -47.30
C ILE A 914 -18.95 -52.47 -48.72
N LEU A 915 -17.84 -53.15 -49.04
CA LEU A 915 -17.66 -53.87 -50.32
C LEU A 915 -18.26 -55.28 -50.33
N ASN A 916 -18.32 -55.96 -49.17
CA ASN A 916 -18.87 -57.31 -49.04
C ASN A 916 -20.40 -57.34 -48.79
N GLY A 917 -20.98 -56.25 -48.27
CA GLY A 917 -22.44 -56.10 -48.12
C GLY A 917 -23.01 -56.49 -46.76
N GLU A 918 -22.21 -56.41 -45.68
CA GLU A 918 -22.67 -56.51 -44.28
C GLU A 918 -22.82 -55.13 -43.60
#